data_AF-A0A8S1BXC0-F1
#
_entry.id   AF-A0A8S1BXC0-F1
#
_cell.length_a   1.000
_cell.length_b   1.000
_cell.length_c   1.000
_cell.angle_alpha   90.00
_cell.angle_beta   90.00
_cell.angle_gamma   90.00
#
_symmetry.space_group_name_H-M   'P 1'
#
loop_
_entity.id
_entity.type
_entity.pdbx_description
1 polymer ?
#
loop_
_entity_poly.entity_id
_entity_poly.type
_entity_poly.pdbx_seq_one_letter_code
_entity_poly.pdbx_strand_id
1 'polypeptide(L)'
;MDIFSQLDELLQKNLALPPDKRLSLDKFILDEHLFEEKLRQAEADIKRDCVQLEMEAAELDRAAKTVVQTFWLDMHVASQTITGILNKDLAIRNMPLLKESSEESEGFQRELMRNEMYVSVTRFIAFSPWELMTDSELAEKQHKSPLDLRSFKSIAEGFQKMLSDVARRASDVQSCAPTGSITRNLLNPEQSQALALLENSTKHALVLGRLIRDLKAHFNERFEAVKQERWAIVDECVDKLDSEQRARLGVSHDLDLAKVVMIQEEIKAAKPKEAVTLSLSEKNLKRLEESLSRFDERLKSLLKLRLQVCTAVTQEELKVARIKLWILAQSILLADETKTREELKECSDAVEKLSKRKQVLQVKFERKRRRHERLKAQDKRQDKTFQQHFTQNTPPAVVQQLSKLYMRRPAINLSASQLRLLNKDLQHTGIKPNGPGEETKAISEDESDEDSAVQLREPCKLYMAALKIMDVTTKKASVDNTAWRALCKLRRAKVEAEIKVQATALELSEVEGTLDHVNVELAVESTRQSHLQEELDRIVNRKITLLLDIELQILLPLGQIEVTDLHDAQVVNEAILVPRKVVRQINNRIRDAGEAKNIALARAVRFREGQMQMAHWQLQKAELQLQLAKDELKHIEKLPITSEIKRYLKGSLQTSNRTKEDDSYERELQKRRKRELMAQVTDLQGQKRRLRAENLELERQIEQARQLVQQQKPEQTTNHLLLSSTRLASERSKLERKFREQEQQLEELREKLEKMKMRTFPTLFSVSY
;
A
#
# COMPACT_ATOMS: atom_id res chain seq x y z
N MET A 1 -71.20 22.42 -19.63
CA MET A 1 -70.71 23.44 -20.57
C MET A 1 -69.33 23.81 -20.07
N ASP A 2 -68.28 23.32 -20.72
CA ASP A 2 -66.90 23.49 -20.24
C ASP A 2 -66.45 24.93 -20.42
N ILE A 3 -66.33 25.64 -19.28
CA ILE A 3 -65.85 27.03 -19.21
C ILE A 3 -64.43 27.12 -19.79
N PHE A 4 -63.62 26.07 -19.66
CA PHE A 4 -62.26 25.98 -20.20
C PHE A 4 -62.23 26.04 -21.74
N SER A 5 -63.12 25.31 -22.42
CA SER A 5 -63.19 25.30 -23.89
C SER A 5 -63.59 26.67 -24.46
N GLN A 6 -64.42 27.42 -23.73
CA GLN A 6 -64.79 28.79 -24.12
C GLN A 6 -63.67 29.79 -23.87
N LEU A 7 -62.92 29.64 -22.77
CA LEU A 7 -61.77 30.50 -22.47
C LEU A 7 -60.64 30.33 -23.50
N ASP A 8 -60.34 29.09 -23.90
CA ASP A 8 -59.34 28.78 -24.94
C ASP A 8 -59.73 29.40 -26.28
N GLU A 9 -61.01 29.34 -26.65
CA GLU A 9 -61.49 29.96 -27.88
C GLU A 9 -61.34 31.48 -27.85
N LEU A 10 -61.55 32.11 -26.68
CA LEU A 10 -61.40 33.56 -26.48
C LEU A 10 -59.92 33.99 -26.45
N LEU A 11 -59.04 33.17 -25.86
CA LEU A 11 -57.58 33.37 -25.88
C LEU A 11 -57.01 33.28 -27.30
N GLN A 12 -57.44 32.28 -28.07
CA GLN A 12 -57.04 32.13 -29.47
C GLN A 12 -57.51 33.32 -30.32
N LYS A 13 -58.75 33.80 -30.10
CA LYS A 13 -59.27 35.01 -30.74
C LYS A 13 -58.47 36.27 -30.36
N ASN A 14 -58.03 36.39 -29.10
CA ASN A 14 -57.22 37.52 -28.65
C ASN A 14 -55.78 37.48 -29.21
N LEU A 15 -55.16 36.30 -29.29
CA LEU A 15 -53.83 36.13 -29.89
C LEU A 15 -53.80 36.39 -31.40
N ALA A 16 -54.93 36.15 -32.09
CA ALA A 16 -55.09 36.44 -33.51
C ALA A 16 -55.16 37.95 -33.84
N LEU A 17 -55.32 38.83 -32.84
CA LEU A 17 -55.34 40.29 -33.03
C LEU A 17 -53.91 40.87 -33.11
N PRO A 18 -53.71 42.02 -33.80
CA PRO A 18 -52.43 42.75 -33.81
C PRO A 18 -51.99 43.17 -32.40
N PRO A 19 -50.68 43.25 -32.11
CA PRO A 19 -50.14 43.43 -30.75
C PRO A 19 -50.71 44.65 -30.01
N ASP A 20 -50.96 45.75 -30.72
CA ASP A 20 -51.48 47.00 -30.15
C ASP A 20 -52.97 46.93 -29.72
N LYS A 21 -53.67 45.86 -30.11
CA LYS A 21 -55.11 45.62 -29.83
C LYS A 21 -55.35 44.37 -29.00
N ARG A 22 -54.31 43.65 -28.59
CA ARG A 22 -54.45 42.47 -27.72
C ARG A 22 -54.85 42.91 -26.32
N LEU A 23 -55.85 42.26 -25.75
CA LEU A 23 -56.17 42.40 -24.33
C LEU A 23 -55.06 41.74 -23.51
N SER A 24 -54.65 42.36 -22.39
CA SER A 24 -53.70 41.73 -21.46
C SER A 24 -54.23 40.38 -21.00
N LEU A 25 -53.33 39.41 -20.80
CA LEU A 25 -53.66 38.08 -20.31
C LEU A 25 -54.36 38.13 -18.93
N ASP A 26 -54.14 39.21 -18.17
CA ASP A 26 -54.79 39.46 -16.88
C ASP A 26 -56.32 39.54 -16.98
N LYS A 27 -56.86 39.93 -18.15
CA LYS A 27 -58.32 40.02 -18.37
C LYS A 27 -59.00 38.67 -18.59
N PHE A 28 -58.23 37.58 -18.72
CA PHE A 28 -58.72 36.21 -18.92
C PHE A 28 -58.63 35.36 -17.64
N ILE A 29 -58.28 35.97 -16.51
CA ILE A 29 -58.24 35.30 -15.20
C ILE A 29 -59.67 35.10 -14.71
N LEU A 30 -60.10 33.84 -14.60
CA LEU A 30 -61.44 33.46 -14.14
C LEU A 30 -61.59 33.49 -12.61
N ASP A 31 -60.49 33.26 -11.88
CA ASP A 31 -60.42 33.27 -10.42
C ASP A 31 -59.33 34.26 -9.98
N GLU A 32 -59.76 35.49 -9.79
CA GLU A 32 -58.90 36.62 -9.42
C GLU A 32 -58.20 36.36 -8.06
N HIS A 33 -58.90 35.71 -7.12
CA HIS A 33 -58.38 35.43 -5.79
C HIS A 33 -57.26 34.36 -5.81
N LEU A 34 -57.47 33.26 -6.57
CA LEU A 34 -56.44 32.22 -6.71
C LEU A 34 -55.20 32.74 -7.46
N PHE A 35 -55.40 33.59 -8.47
CA PHE A 35 -54.30 34.22 -9.19
C PHE A 35 -53.49 35.16 -8.30
N GLU A 36 -54.15 36.03 -7.53
CA GLU A 36 -53.50 36.91 -6.56
C GLU A 36 -52.73 36.12 -5.49
N GLU A 37 -53.30 35.02 -4.99
CA GLU A 37 -52.60 34.12 -4.06
C GLU A 37 -51.35 33.49 -4.67
N LYS A 38 -51.43 33.00 -5.91
CA LYS A 38 -50.30 32.41 -6.64
C LYS A 38 -49.22 33.43 -6.98
N LEU A 39 -49.62 34.64 -7.37
CA LEU A 39 -48.71 35.75 -7.62
C LEU A 39 -47.99 36.14 -6.33
N ARG A 40 -48.72 36.26 -5.21
CA ARG A 40 -48.14 36.55 -3.89
C ARG A 40 -47.20 35.45 -3.40
N GLN A 41 -47.52 34.18 -3.67
CA GLN A 41 -46.62 33.04 -3.41
C GLN A 41 -45.35 33.15 -4.25
N ALA A 42 -45.48 33.35 -5.57
CA ALA A 42 -44.34 33.49 -6.47
C ALA A 42 -43.45 34.69 -6.12
N GLU A 43 -44.03 35.84 -5.76
CA GLU A 43 -43.29 37.00 -5.27
C GLU A 43 -42.57 36.72 -3.94
N ALA A 44 -43.20 35.96 -3.04
CA ALA A 44 -42.57 35.56 -1.79
C ALA A 44 -41.43 34.57 -2.03
N ASP A 45 -41.58 33.64 -2.97
CA ASP A 45 -40.55 32.69 -3.38
C ASP A 45 -39.37 33.40 -4.06
N ILE A 46 -39.63 34.30 -5.02
CA ILE A 46 -38.59 35.13 -5.65
C ILE A 46 -37.83 35.94 -4.60
N LYS A 47 -38.54 36.56 -3.64
CA LYS A 47 -37.88 37.30 -2.55
C LYS A 47 -37.02 36.40 -1.67
N ARG A 48 -37.46 35.19 -1.36
CA ARG A 48 -36.66 34.22 -0.60
C ARG A 48 -35.42 33.81 -1.38
N ASP A 49 -35.57 33.49 -2.66
CA ASP A 49 -34.47 33.07 -3.54
C ASP A 49 -33.46 34.21 -3.74
N CYS A 50 -33.91 35.45 -3.93
CA CYS A 50 -33.04 36.62 -4.00
C CYS A 50 -32.22 36.79 -2.70
N VAL A 51 -32.87 36.69 -1.54
CA VAL A 51 -32.17 36.79 -0.24
C VAL A 51 -31.17 35.66 -0.06
N GLN A 52 -31.51 34.43 -0.47
CA GLN A 52 -30.58 33.29 -0.43
C GLN A 52 -29.37 33.51 -1.34
N LEU A 53 -29.58 33.93 -2.59
CA LEU A 53 -28.50 34.21 -3.53
C LEU A 53 -27.61 35.38 -3.07
N GLU A 54 -28.20 36.42 -2.48
CA GLU A 54 -27.43 37.53 -1.89
C GLU A 54 -26.58 37.08 -0.70
N MET A 55 -27.10 36.18 0.14
CA MET A 55 -26.34 35.58 1.23
C MET A 55 -25.18 34.73 0.71
N GLU A 56 -25.42 33.86 -0.27
CA GLU A 56 -24.39 33.02 -0.89
C GLU A 56 -23.30 33.89 -1.57
N ALA A 57 -23.69 34.93 -2.30
CA ALA A 57 -22.75 35.87 -2.91
C ALA A 57 -21.90 36.60 -1.85
N ALA A 58 -22.51 37.02 -0.74
CA ALA A 58 -21.78 37.66 0.36
C ALA A 58 -20.81 36.70 1.06
N GLU A 59 -21.16 35.42 1.19
CA GLU A 59 -20.26 34.39 1.72
C GLU A 59 -19.07 34.12 0.79
N LEU A 60 -19.33 34.02 -0.53
CA LEU A 60 -18.28 33.89 -1.54
C LEU A 60 -17.34 35.10 -1.54
N ASP A 61 -17.88 36.32 -1.41
CA ASP A 61 -17.08 37.55 -1.32
C ASP A 61 -16.21 37.59 -0.05
N ARG A 62 -16.74 37.14 1.09
CA ARG A 62 -15.95 37.00 2.32
C ARG A 62 -14.86 35.96 2.16
N ALA A 63 -15.16 34.80 1.58
CA ALA A 63 -14.19 33.75 1.32
C ALA A 63 -13.09 34.25 0.35
N ALA A 64 -13.47 34.92 -0.73
CA ALA A 64 -12.54 35.51 -1.70
C ALA A 64 -11.63 36.56 -1.04
N LYS A 65 -12.19 37.47 -0.23
CA LYS A 65 -11.39 38.46 0.53
C LYS A 65 -10.41 37.78 1.48
N THR A 66 -10.85 36.76 2.19
CA THR A 66 -9.99 35.98 3.11
C THR A 66 -8.86 35.30 2.35
N VAL A 67 -9.15 34.70 1.19
CA VAL A 67 -8.14 34.06 0.34
C VAL A 67 -7.12 35.08 -0.18
N VAL A 68 -7.56 36.25 -0.65
CA VAL A 68 -6.67 37.30 -1.14
C VAL A 68 -5.77 37.83 -0.01
N GLN A 69 -6.35 38.10 1.16
CA GLN A 69 -5.59 38.62 2.30
C GLN A 69 -4.59 37.61 2.84
N THR A 70 -4.99 36.34 2.96
CA THR A 70 -4.16 35.31 3.60
C THR A 70 -3.13 34.71 2.66
N PHE A 71 -3.46 34.56 1.37
CA PHE A 71 -2.61 33.80 0.44
C PHE A 71 -2.05 34.65 -0.69
N TRP A 72 -2.77 35.65 -1.21
CA TRP A 72 -2.32 36.41 -2.39
C TRP A 72 -1.41 37.59 -2.05
N LEU A 73 -1.76 38.39 -1.03
CA LEU A 73 -0.96 39.55 -0.59
C LEU A 73 0.40 39.16 0.03
N ASP A 74 0.49 37.96 0.60
CA ASP A 74 1.70 37.44 1.23
C ASP A 74 2.67 36.75 0.25
N MET A 75 2.33 36.72 -1.04
CA MET A 75 3.21 36.16 -2.07
C MET A 75 4.42 37.05 -2.34
N HIS A 76 5.57 36.41 -2.53
CA HIS A 76 6.78 37.05 -3.05
C HIS A 76 6.71 37.24 -4.57
N VAL A 77 6.15 36.26 -5.30
CA VAL A 77 5.96 36.32 -6.76
C VAL A 77 4.51 35.95 -7.10
N ALA A 78 3.69 36.94 -7.49
CA ALA A 78 2.29 36.79 -7.92
C ALA A 78 2.15 35.96 -9.19
N SER A 79 1.02 35.24 -9.36
CA SER A 79 0.75 34.49 -10.59
C SER A 79 0.50 35.44 -11.77
N GLN A 80 1.26 35.27 -12.85
CA GLN A 80 1.20 36.06 -14.08
C GLN A 80 1.21 35.13 -15.31
N THR A 81 0.67 35.59 -16.44
CA THR A 81 0.59 34.82 -17.69
C THR A 81 1.12 35.63 -18.88
N ILE A 82 1.98 35.01 -19.70
CA ILE A 82 2.39 35.51 -21.00
C ILE A 82 1.66 34.71 -22.07
N THR A 83 1.00 35.39 -23.00
CA THR A 83 0.36 34.79 -24.17
C THR A 83 1.20 35.05 -25.42
N GLY A 84 1.19 34.12 -26.37
CA GLY A 84 1.77 34.30 -27.69
C GLY A 84 1.14 35.48 -28.43
N ILE A 85 1.93 36.14 -29.28
CA ILE A 85 1.45 37.33 -30.01
C ILE A 85 0.71 36.89 -31.28
N LEU A 86 1.25 35.93 -32.03
CA LEU A 86 0.60 35.35 -33.21
C LEU A 86 -0.23 34.12 -32.83
N ASN A 87 0.28 33.29 -31.92
CA ASN A 87 -0.41 32.10 -31.45
C ASN A 87 -1.11 32.33 -30.09
N LYS A 88 -2.39 32.72 -30.13
CA LYS A 88 -3.19 33.04 -28.93
C LYS A 88 -3.43 31.83 -28.00
N ASP A 89 -3.32 30.62 -28.53
CA ASP A 89 -3.52 29.39 -27.75
C ASP A 89 -2.30 29.06 -26.88
N LEU A 90 -1.14 29.70 -27.14
CA LEU A 90 0.08 29.50 -26.37
C LEU A 90 0.11 30.47 -25.18
N ALA A 91 -0.33 30.00 -24.02
CA ALA A 91 -0.27 30.74 -22.75
C ALA A 91 0.66 30.05 -21.75
N ILE A 92 1.60 30.80 -21.18
CA ILE A 92 2.57 30.32 -20.20
C ILE A 92 2.40 31.12 -18.92
N ARG A 93 2.22 30.44 -17.79
CA ARG A 93 2.20 31.08 -16.47
C ARG A 93 3.60 31.13 -15.86
N ASN A 94 3.85 32.04 -14.93
CA ASN A 94 5.01 31.96 -14.05
C ASN A 94 4.77 30.93 -12.92
N MET A 95 5.71 30.80 -11.99
CA MET A 95 5.62 29.91 -10.82
C MET A 95 5.43 30.75 -9.55
N PRO A 96 4.22 30.77 -8.96
CA PRO A 96 3.93 31.44 -7.70
C PRO A 96 4.89 31.07 -6.57
N LEU A 97 5.37 32.07 -5.82
CA LEU A 97 6.23 31.87 -4.66
C LEU A 97 5.70 32.63 -3.44
N LEU A 98 5.61 31.95 -2.30
CA LEU A 98 5.34 32.57 -1.00
C LEU A 98 6.61 33.25 -0.46
N LYS A 99 6.46 34.26 0.39
CA LYS A 99 7.59 34.81 1.16
C LYS A 99 8.17 33.74 2.08
N GLU A 100 9.50 33.70 2.18
CA GLU A 100 10.17 32.81 3.14
C GLU A 100 9.91 33.29 4.57
N SER A 101 9.54 32.38 5.46
CA SER A 101 9.53 32.69 6.89
C SER A 101 10.96 32.84 7.40
N SER A 102 11.16 33.69 8.40
CA SER A 102 12.47 33.88 9.04
C SER A 102 13.02 32.54 9.60
N GLU A 103 12.13 31.68 10.10
CA GLU A 103 12.48 30.38 10.67
C GLU A 103 12.96 29.36 9.63
N GLU A 104 12.33 29.31 8.44
CA GLU A 104 12.75 28.43 7.35
C GLU A 104 14.15 28.81 6.83
N SER A 105 14.40 30.11 6.69
CA SER A 105 15.69 30.62 6.21
C SER A 105 16.80 30.40 7.23
N GLU A 106 16.57 30.73 8.51
CA GLU A 106 17.51 30.45 9.60
C GLU A 106 17.75 28.94 9.78
N GLY A 107 16.73 28.10 9.59
CA GLY A 107 16.84 26.64 9.61
C GLY A 107 17.75 26.10 8.50
N PHE A 108 17.57 26.56 7.26
CA PHE A 108 18.40 26.17 6.12
C PHE A 108 19.87 26.61 6.29
N GLN A 109 20.10 27.87 6.69
CA GLN A 109 21.46 28.40 6.90
C GLN A 109 22.24 27.64 7.97
N ARG A 110 21.57 27.29 9.08
CA ARG A 110 22.17 26.44 10.12
C ARG A 110 22.61 25.09 9.57
N GLU A 111 21.80 24.48 8.71
CA GLU A 111 22.12 23.16 8.16
C GLU A 111 23.19 23.21 7.08
N LEU A 112 23.21 24.25 6.25
CA LEU A 112 24.28 24.48 5.27
C LEU A 112 25.64 24.61 5.97
N MET A 113 25.71 25.47 6.99
CA MET A 113 26.92 25.69 7.78
C MET A 113 27.39 24.40 8.48
N ARG A 114 26.46 23.59 8.97
CA ARG A 114 26.76 22.28 9.56
C ARG A 114 27.27 21.27 8.51
N ASN A 115 26.67 21.21 7.33
CA ASN A 115 27.13 20.34 6.24
C ASN A 115 28.51 20.74 5.74
N GLU A 116 28.80 22.04 5.61
CA GLU A 116 30.15 22.54 5.30
C GLU A 116 31.16 22.14 6.39
N MET A 117 30.76 22.20 7.66
CA MET A 117 31.57 21.70 8.77
C MET A 117 31.78 20.18 8.69
N TYR A 118 30.74 19.40 8.37
CA TYR A 118 30.84 17.95 8.24
C TYR A 118 31.74 17.54 7.07
N VAL A 119 31.56 18.15 5.90
CA VAL A 119 32.37 17.92 4.70
C VAL A 119 33.82 18.33 4.93
N SER A 120 34.06 19.49 5.56
CA SER A 120 35.42 19.91 5.90
C SER A 120 36.08 18.92 6.86
N VAL A 121 35.41 18.48 7.91
CA VAL A 121 35.92 17.48 8.86
C VAL A 121 36.14 16.10 8.21
N THR A 122 35.19 15.61 7.41
CA THR A 122 35.31 14.30 6.74
C THR A 122 36.32 14.31 5.61
N ARG A 123 36.55 15.43 4.92
CA ARG A 123 37.63 15.57 3.92
C ARG A 123 39.02 15.36 4.52
N PHE A 124 39.21 15.60 5.81
CA PHE A 124 40.45 15.30 6.54
C PHE A 124 40.53 13.86 7.06
N ILE A 125 39.41 13.14 7.14
CA ILE A 125 39.33 11.76 7.65
C ILE A 125 39.20 10.74 6.51
N ALA A 126 38.80 11.17 5.32
CA ALA A 126 38.70 10.34 4.13
C ALA A 126 40.09 9.95 3.62
N PHE A 127 40.46 8.69 3.86
CA PHE A 127 41.62 8.06 3.25
C PHE A 127 41.49 8.15 1.72
N SER A 128 42.26 9.03 1.10
CA SER A 128 42.32 9.13 -0.36
C SER A 128 43.15 7.95 -0.91
N PRO A 129 42.85 7.43 -2.11
CA PRO A 129 43.70 6.43 -2.75
C PRO A 129 45.14 6.93 -2.80
N TRP A 130 46.13 6.05 -2.59
CA TRP A 130 47.55 6.42 -2.67
C TRP A 130 47.87 6.96 -4.06
N GLU A 131 47.93 8.28 -4.20
CA GLU A 131 48.46 8.95 -5.37
C GLU A 131 49.98 9.09 -5.20
N LEU A 132 50.75 8.54 -6.14
CA LEU A 132 52.19 8.75 -6.21
C LEU A 132 52.45 10.22 -6.56
N MET A 133 52.85 11.01 -5.56
CA MET A 133 53.25 12.41 -5.75
C MET A 133 54.77 12.54 -5.69
N THR A 134 55.30 13.50 -6.44
CA THR A 134 56.73 13.87 -6.38
C THR A 134 57.03 14.76 -5.17
N ASP A 135 58.27 14.77 -4.68
CA ASP A 135 58.67 15.56 -3.49
C ASP A 135 58.39 17.07 -3.65
N SER A 136 58.38 17.57 -4.90
CA SER A 136 58.02 18.95 -5.21
C SER A 136 56.52 19.24 -5.00
N GLU A 137 55.64 18.29 -5.34
CA GLU A 137 54.18 18.42 -5.14
C GLU A 137 53.80 18.24 -3.66
N LEU A 138 54.59 17.45 -2.92
CA LEU A 138 54.47 17.30 -1.47
C LEU A 138 54.82 18.60 -0.74
N ALA A 139 55.91 19.27 -1.14
CA ALA A 139 56.32 20.55 -0.55
C ALA A 139 55.29 21.66 -0.81
N GLU A 140 54.68 21.69 -2.01
CA GLU A 140 53.65 22.68 -2.38
C GLU A 140 52.34 22.50 -1.58
N LYS A 141 51.96 21.25 -1.28
CA LYS A 141 50.81 20.94 -0.40
C LYS A 141 51.11 21.15 1.08
N GLN A 142 52.36 20.98 1.53
CA GLN A 142 52.78 21.24 2.91
C GLN A 142 52.85 22.75 3.24
N HIS A 143 53.17 23.60 2.26
CA HIS A 143 53.23 25.06 2.46
C HIS A 143 51.85 25.75 2.48
N LYS A 144 50.78 25.07 2.05
CA LYS A 144 49.40 25.48 2.35
C LYS A 144 49.01 24.91 3.71
N SER A 145 49.25 25.65 4.79
CA SER A 145 48.72 25.32 6.12
C SER A 145 47.21 25.01 6.00
N PRO A 146 46.71 23.81 6.37
CA PRO A 146 45.33 23.41 6.05
C PRO A 146 44.25 24.03 6.96
N LEU A 147 44.62 24.95 7.83
CA LEU A 147 43.73 25.58 8.78
C LEU A 147 44.04 27.08 8.82
N ASP A 148 43.28 27.86 8.06
CA ASP A 148 43.11 29.27 8.40
C ASP A 148 42.23 29.32 9.66
N LEU A 149 42.84 29.07 10.83
CA LEU A 149 42.18 29.08 12.15
C LEU A 149 41.43 30.39 12.44
N ARG A 150 41.70 31.46 11.67
CA ARG A 150 40.95 32.72 11.72
C ARG A 150 39.55 32.58 11.15
N SER A 151 39.36 31.82 10.07
CA SER A 151 38.03 31.53 9.53
C SER A 151 37.24 30.61 10.46
N PHE A 152 37.89 29.63 11.06
CA PHE A 152 37.27 28.73 12.04
C PHE A 152 36.84 29.46 13.33
N LYS A 153 37.66 30.41 13.81
CA LYS A 153 37.28 31.29 14.93
C LYS A 153 36.11 32.21 14.57
N SER A 154 36.13 32.82 13.39
CA SER A 154 35.04 33.69 12.93
C SER A 154 33.72 32.94 12.74
N ILE A 155 33.77 31.70 12.25
CA ILE A 155 32.61 30.81 12.05
C ILE A 155 32.10 30.30 13.40
N ALA A 156 33.01 29.90 14.30
CA ALA A 156 32.66 29.48 15.66
C ALA A 156 32.10 30.64 16.50
N GLU A 157 32.68 31.83 16.43
CA GLU A 157 32.19 33.06 17.07
C GLU A 157 30.84 33.49 16.47
N GLY A 158 30.64 33.33 15.16
CA GLY A 158 29.35 33.53 14.50
C GLY A 158 28.28 32.55 15.00
N PHE A 159 28.62 31.27 15.13
CA PHE A 159 27.73 30.24 15.66
C PHE A 159 27.41 30.45 17.15
N GLN A 160 28.41 30.88 17.94
CA GLN A 160 28.26 31.13 19.37
C GLN A 160 27.42 32.39 19.63
N LYS A 161 27.57 33.43 18.79
CA LYS A 161 26.73 34.63 18.80
C LYS A 161 25.29 34.30 18.38
N MET A 162 25.10 33.52 17.31
CA MET A 162 23.78 33.08 16.84
C MET A 162 23.06 32.18 17.88
N LEU A 163 23.78 31.26 18.53
CA LEU A 163 23.26 30.46 19.64
C LEU A 163 22.91 31.34 20.85
N SER A 164 23.69 32.38 21.16
CA SER A 164 23.39 33.31 22.24
C SER A 164 22.16 34.17 21.95
N ASP A 165 21.94 34.57 20.70
CA ASP A 165 20.77 35.33 20.26
C ASP A 165 19.51 34.46 20.27
N VAL A 166 19.61 33.19 19.87
CA VAL A 166 18.51 32.21 19.95
C VAL A 166 18.20 31.84 21.40
N ALA A 167 19.21 31.64 22.25
CA ALA A 167 19.01 31.39 23.69
C ALA A 167 18.36 32.60 24.39
N ARG A 168 18.67 33.82 23.94
CA ARG A 168 18.07 35.06 24.43
C ARG A 168 16.63 35.28 23.92
N ARG A 169 16.26 34.76 22.75
CA ARG A 169 14.86 34.69 22.29
C ARG A 169 14.08 33.57 23.00
N ALA A 170 14.76 32.48 23.37
CA ALA A 170 14.18 31.38 24.13
C ALA A 170 13.99 31.68 25.62
N SER A 171 14.70 32.68 26.18
CA SER A 171 14.58 33.05 27.60
C SER A 171 13.26 33.73 28.00
N ASP A 172 12.40 34.08 27.04
CA ASP A 172 11.01 34.51 27.31
C ASP A 172 10.05 33.32 27.52
N VAL A 173 10.54 32.09 27.34
CA VAL A 173 9.87 30.85 27.77
C VAL A 173 10.66 30.30 28.95
N GLN A 174 10.03 30.27 30.12
CA GLN A 174 10.66 29.91 31.38
C GLN A 174 11.47 28.60 31.31
N SER A 175 12.70 28.70 31.83
CA SER A 175 13.55 27.62 32.35
C SER A 175 13.99 26.54 31.35
N CYS A 176 15.12 26.77 30.68
CA CYS A 176 16.34 25.95 30.80
C CYS A 176 17.42 26.50 29.84
N ALA A 177 18.56 26.94 30.37
CA ALA A 177 19.74 27.30 29.58
C ALA A 177 21.01 26.76 30.28
N PRO A 178 22.15 26.66 29.59
CA PRO A 178 22.70 25.40 29.12
C PRO A 178 24.02 25.06 29.83
N THR A 179 24.39 23.77 29.88
CA THR A 179 25.74 23.38 30.31
C THR A 179 26.35 22.43 29.30
N GLY A 180 27.63 22.66 28.99
CA GLY A 180 28.36 22.04 27.91
C GLY A 180 28.47 20.52 27.99
N SER A 181 29.01 19.95 26.90
CA SER A 181 29.64 18.65 26.77
C SER A 181 29.14 17.54 27.71
N ILE A 182 28.52 16.49 27.13
CA ILE A 182 28.04 15.24 27.77
C ILE A 182 26.51 15.20 28.03
N THR A 183 25.69 15.52 27.02
CA THR A 183 24.31 14.98 26.93
C THR A 183 24.21 13.82 25.93
N ARG A 184 25.30 13.06 25.77
CA ARG A 184 25.31 11.80 25.00
C ARG A 184 24.99 10.56 25.84
N ASN A 185 24.69 10.71 27.13
CA ASN A 185 24.64 9.58 28.09
C ASN A 185 23.29 9.40 28.81
N LEU A 186 22.15 9.62 28.14
CA LEU A 186 20.84 9.18 28.65
C LEU A 186 19.88 8.58 27.60
N LEU A 187 20.31 8.45 26.35
CA LEU A 187 19.55 7.76 25.29
C LEU A 187 20.30 6.48 24.92
N ASN A 188 19.59 5.34 24.87
CA ASN A 188 20.19 4.07 24.43
C ASN A 188 20.86 4.26 23.05
N PRO A 189 21.95 3.53 22.72
CA PRO A 189 22.67 3.65 21.45
C PRO A 189 21.74 3.58 20.22
N GLU A 190 20.73 2.71 20.28
CA GLU A 190 19.70 2.54 19.26
C GLU A 190 18.79 3.77 19.11
N GLN A 191 18.41 4.41 20.22
CA GLN A 191 17.59 5.63 20.21
C GLN A 191 18.40 6.83 19.68
N SER A 192 19.69 6.90 20.01
CA SER A 192 20.59 7.93 19.47
C SER A 192 20.78 7.78 17.95
N GLN A 193 20.85 6.55 17.44
CA GLN A 193 20.96 6.28 16.00
C GLN A 193 19.64 6.58 15.26
N ALA A 194 18.49 6.21 15.84
CA ALA A 194 17.18 6.52 15.28
C ALA A 194 16.92 8.04 15.23
N LEU A 195 17.27 8.78 16.28
CA LEU A 195 17.17 10.23 16.32
C LEU A 195 18.12 10.90 15.31
N ALA A 196 19.34 10.39 15.16
CA ALA A 196 20.27 10.89 14.14
C ALA A 196 19.75 10.66 12.71
N LEU A 197 19.10 9.53 12.45
CA LEU A 197 18.47 9.24 11.16
C LEU A 197 17.25 10.15 10.91
N LEU A 198 16.40 10.35 11.92
CA LEU A 198 15.25 11.27 11.84
C LEU A 198 15.73 12.71 11.55
N GLU A 199 16.79 13.14 12.25
CA GLU A 199 17.42 14.43 12.05
C GLU A 199 18.02 14.55 10.64
N ASN A 200 18.69 13.52 10.13
CA ASN A 200 19.20 13.51 8.75
C ASN A 200 18.09 13.57 7.68
N SER A 201 16.96 12.92 7.93
CA SER A 201 15.81 12.96 7.03
C SER A 201 15.11 14.32 7.05
N THR A 202 14.93 14.95 8.22
CA THR A 202 14.34 16.31 8.30
C THR A 202 15.25 17.33 7.60
N LYS A 203 16.57 17.19 7.74
CA LYS A 203 17.56 18.00 7.00
C LYS A 203 17.45 17.84 5.49
N HIS A 204 17.39 16.60 5.00
CA HIS A 204 17.19 16.35 3.56
C HIS A 204 15.91 17.00 3.04
N ALA A 205 14.80 16.92 3.80
CA ALA A 205 13.55 17.58 3.40
C ALA A 205 13.69 19.11 3.30
N LEU A 206 14.42 19.75 4.22
CA LEU A 206 14.69 21.20 4.19
C LEU A 206 15.53 21.61 2.96
N VAL A 207 16.60 20.87 2.68
CA VAL A 207 17.47 21.12 1.52
C VAL A 207 16.70 20.97 0.21
N LEU A 208 15.93 19.89 0.06
CA LEU A 208 15.08 19.68 -1.12
C LEU A 208 14.01 20.77 -1.25
N GLY A 209 13.41 21.19 -0.13
CA GLY A 209 12.47 22.33 -0.10
C GLY A 209 13.08 23.61 -0.66
N ARG A 210 14.34 23.91 -0.30
CA ARG A 210 15.07 25.07 -0.84
C ARG A 210 15.37 24.92 -2.33
N LEU A 211 15.83 23.75 -2.77
CA LEU A 211 16.09 23.46 -4.19
C LEU A 211 14.83 23.65 -5.06
N ILE A 212 13.66 23.22 -4.57
CA ILE A 212 12.38 23.45 -5.25
C ILE A 212 12.11 24.95 -5.43
N ARG A 213 12.34 25.74 -4.38
CA ARG A 213 12.15 27.19 -4.40
C ARG A 213 13.12 27.87 -5.36
N ASP A 214 14.40 27.48 -5.35
CA ASP A 214 15.42 28.03 -6.24
C ASP A 214 15.14 27.67 -7.73
N LEU A 215 14.67 26.45 -8.01
CA LEU A 215 14.25 26.05 -9.36
C LEU A 215 13.06 26.89 -9.87
N LYS A 216 12.07 27.14 -9.00
CA LYS A 216 10.94 28.02 -9.30
C LYS A 216 11.39 29.47 -9.54
N ALA A 217 12.33 29.97 -8.74
CA ALA A 217 12.91 31.31 -8.89
C ALA A 217 13.67 31.46 -10.23
N HIS A 218 14.55 30.51 -10.56
CA HIS A 218 15.28 30.50 -11.83
C HIS A 218 14.35 30.44 -13.06
N PHE A 219 13.21 29.74 -12.97
CA PHE A 219 12.19 29.81 -14.01
C PHE A 219 11.55 31.20 -14.10
N ASN A 220 11.21 31.81 -12.96
CA ASN A 220 10.60 33.14 -12.91
C ASN A 220 11.52 34.24 -13.47
N GLU A 221 12.84 34.16 -13.25
CA GLU A 221 13.80 35.09 -13.85
C GLU A 221 13.76 35.03 -15.39
N ARG A 222 13.72 33.82 -15.95
CA ARG A 222 13.61 33.63 -17.41
C ARG A 222 12.24 34.03 -17.94
N PHE A 223 11.18 33.82 -17.16
CA PHE A 223 9.84 34.29 -17.48
C PHE A 223 9.80 35.82 -17.57
N GLU A 224 10.40 36.52 -16.60
CA GLU A 224 10.43 37.98 -16.59
C GLU A 224 11.25 38.55 -17.74
N ALA A 225 12.35 37.89 -18.12
CA ALA A 225 13.12 38.26 -19.31
C ALA A 225 12.29 38.18 -20.61
N VAL A 226 11.53 37.09 -20.80
CA VAL A 226 10.63 36.93 -21.98
C VAL A 226 9.46 37.91 -21.91
N LYS A 227 8.98 38.23 -20.71
CA LYS A 227 7.94 39.24 -20.51
C LYS A 227 8.43 40.63 -20.91
N GLN A 228 9.63 41.03 -20.49
CA GLN A 228 10.24 42.30 -20.88
C GLN A 228 10.46 42.38 -22.40
N GLU A 229 10.89 41.29 -23.03
CA GLU A 229 11.01 41.21 -24.49
C GLU A 229 9.66 41.40 -25.18
N ARG A 230 8.58 40.80 -24.66
CA ARG A 230 7.22 41.03 -25.16
C ARG A 230 6.82 42.51 -25.08
N TRP A 231 7.05 43.16 -23.93
CA TRP A 231 6.75 44.58 -23.75
C TRP A 231 7.55 45.44 -24.72
N ALA A 232 8.85 45.16 -24.91
CA ALA A 232 9.68 45.89 -25.87
C ALA A 232 9.17 45.76 -27.32
N ILE A 233 8.68 44.59 -27.73
CA ILE A 233 8.07 44.39 -29.06
C ILE A 233 6.76 45.18 -29.18
N VAL A 234 5.94 45.19 -28.13
CA VAL A 234 4.68 45.95 -28.09
C VAL A 234 4.98 47.46 -28.17
N ASP A 235 5.93 47.95 -27.39
CA ASP A 235 6.36 49.35 -27.41
C ASP A 235 6.94 49.74 -28.77
N GLU A 236 7.77 48.89 -29.41
CA GLU A 236 8.26 49.13 -30.77
C GLU A 236 7.12 49.20 -31.79
N CYS A 237 6.04 48.43 -31.60
CA CYS A 237 4.86 48.50 -32.45
C CYS A 237 4.07 49.79 -32.21
N VAL A 238 3.84 50.15 -30.94
CA VAL A 238 3.15 51.38 -30.51
C VAL A 238 3.90 52.63 -30.99
N ASP A 239 5.23 52.60 -30.96
CA ASP A 239 6.07 53.72 -31.40
C ASP A 239 6.05 53.96 -32.91
N LYS A 240 5.68 52.95 -33.69
CA LYS A 240 5.48 53.06 -35.14
C LYS A 240 4.09 53.54 -35.53
N LEU A 241 3.17 53.76 -34.58
CA LEU A 241 1.86 54.41 -34.81
C LEU A 241 1.96 55.94 -34.75
N ASP A 242 1.28 56.63 -35.66
CA ASP A 242 1.21 58.09 -35.71
C ASP A 242 0.46 58.69 -34.51
N SER A 243 0.74 59.95 -34.16
CA SER A 243 0.14 60.65 -33.01
C SER A 243 -1.41 60.69 -33.06
N GLU A 244 -2.00 60.75 -34.25
CA GLU A 244 -3.46 60.68 -34.43
C GLU A 244 -4.04 59.27 -34.19
N GLN A 245 -3.28 58.22 -34.50
CA GLN A 245 -3.69 56.83 -34.27
C GLN A 245 -3.60 56.47 -32.79
N ARG A 246 -2.56 56.97 -32.09
CA ARG A 246 -2.42 56.84 -30.62
C ARG A 246 -3.58 57.51 -29.88
N ALA A 247 -4.05 58.67 -30.37
CA ALA A 247 -5.18 59.39 -29.78
C ALA A 247 -6.54 58.67 -30.00
N ARG A 248 -6.75 58.02 -31.16
CA ARG A 248 -7.97 57.25 -31.44
C ARG A 248 -8.08 55.96 -30.62
N LEU A 249 -6.96 55.35 -30.25
CA LEU A 249 -6.91 54.04 -29.59
C LEU A 249 -7.01 54.08 -28.06
N GLY A 250 -7.10 55.27 -27.45
CA GLY A 250 -7.28 55.46 -26.01
C GLY A 250 -6.27 54.62 -25.20
N VAL A 251 -5.01 55.06 -25.19
CA VAL A 251 -3.93 54.34 -24.49
C VAL A 251 -4.13 54.44 -22.98
N SER A 252 -4.86 53.46 -22.43
CA SER A 252 -4.71 53.00 -21.05
C SER A 252 -3.94 51.69 -21.09
N HIS A 253 -2.96 51.55 -20.19
CA HIS A 253 -1.87 50.57 -20.16
C HIS A 253 -2.27 49.10 -19.91
N ASP A 254 -3.58 48.79 -19.92
CA ASP A 254 -4.12 47.47 -19.63
C ASP A 254 -5.19 47.08 -20.66
N LEU A 255 -4.79 46.50 -21.80
CA LEU A 255 -5.52 45.46 -22.61
C LEU A 255 -4.87 45.31 -24.02
N ASP A 256 -3.78 44.56 -24.11
CA ASP A 256 -2.87 44.60 -25.28
C ASP A 256 -2.93 43.40 -26.25
N LEU A 257 -4.08 43.10 -26.85
CA LEU A 257 -4.08 42.18 -28.02
C LEU A 257 -5.19 42.44 -29.03
N ALA A 258 -6.38 42.83 -28.58
CA ALA A 258 -7.45 43.25 -29.47
C ALA A 258 -7.05 44.49 -30.28
N LYS A 259 -6.33 45.43 -29.65
CA LYS A 259 -5.85 46.65 -30.30
C LYS A 259 -4.80 46.36 -31.38
N VAL A 260 -3.84 45.46 -31.14
CA VAL A 260 -2.79 45.11 -32.11
C VAL A 260 -3.36 44.39 -33.35
N VAL A 261 -4.35 43.51 -33.17
CA VAL A 261 -5.02 42.82 -34.29
C VAL A 261 -5.92 43.77 -35.08
N MET A 262 -6.66 44.66 -34.41
CA MET A 262 -7.44 45.69 -35.11
C MET A 262 -6.53 46.65 -35.88
N ILE A 263 -5.36 47.01 -35.34
CA ILE A 263 -4.34 47.81 -36.03
C ILE A 263 -3.78 47.07 -37.24
N GLN A 264 -3.52 45.75 -37.16
CA GLN A 264 -3.10 44.95 -38.32
C GLN A 264 -4.17 44.87 -39.42
N GLU A 265 -5.45 44.78 -39.06
CA GLU A 265 -6.56 44.77 -40.01
C GLU A 265 -6.80 46.16 -40.62
N GLU A 266 -6.64 47.24 -39.86
CA GLU A 266 -6.75 48.62 -40.35
C GLU A 266 -5.56 49.03 -41.24
N ILE A 267 -4.33 48.57 -40.94
CA ILE A 267 -3.16 48.79 -41.81
C ILE A 267 -3.29 48.02 -43.13
N LYS A 268 -3.88 46.81 -43.11
CA LYS A 268 -4.22 46.07 -44.34
C LYS A 268 -5.34 46.74 -45.15
N ALA A 269 -6.21 47.52 -44.50
CA ALA A 269 -7.31 48.24 -45.14
C ALA A 269 -6.92 49.63 -45.67
N ALA A 270 -5.82 50.24 -45.20
CA ALA A 270 -5.33 51.53 -45.67
C ALA A 270 -4.77 51.41 -47.11
N LYS A 271 -5.54 51.90 -48.09
CA LYS A 271 -5.14 51.95 -49.51
C LYS A 271 -3.88 52.81 -49.72
N PRO A 272 -3.03 52.43 -50.69
CA PRO A 272 -1.64 52.88 -50.81
C PRO A 272 -1.54 54.29 -51.39
N LYS A 273 -0.90 55.21 -50.67
CA LYS A 273 -0.37 56.43 -51.26
C LYS A 273 1.15 56.42 -51.08
N GLU A 274 1.82 56.47 -52.23
CA GLU A 274 3.26 56.66 -52.48
C GLU A 274 4.13 55.38 -52.56
N ALA A 275 4.82 55.23 -53.70
CA ALA A 275 5.49 53.99 -54.13
C ALA A 275 6.93 53.81 -53.60
N VAL A 276 7.51 54.82 -52.96
CA VAL A 276 8.86 54.73 -52.34
C VAL A 276 8.76 54.27 -50.88
N THR A 277 7.67 54.62 -50.20
CA THR A 277 7.34 54.17 -48.84
C THR A 277 6.90 52.70 -48.79
N LEU A 278 6.39 52.14 -49.90
CA LEU A 278 6.02 50.72 -50.06
C LEU A 278 7.19 49.74 -49.85
N SER A 279 8.38 50.03 -50.39
CA SER A 279 9.54 49.13 -50.21
C SER A 279 10.11 49.18 -48.79
N LEU A 280 9.94 50.32 -48.11
CA LEU A 280 10.41 50.53 -46.73
C LEU A 280 9.41 49.93 -45.74
N SER A 281 8.11 50.09 -45.98
CA SER A 281 7.03 49.53 -45.16
C SER A 281 6.94 48.01 -45.28
N GLU A 282 7.14 47.43 -46.47
CA GLU A 282 7.22 45.98 -46.67
C GLU A 282 8.45 45.36 -45.97
N LYS A 283 9.59 46.04 -45.99
CA LYS A 283 10.79 45.60 -45.26
C LYS A 283 10.59 45.68 -43.74
N ASN A 284 9.89 46.71 -43.26
CA ASN A 284 9.57 46.87 -41.85
C ASN A 284 8.51 45.85 -41.37
N LEU A 285 7.53 45.51 -42.21
CA LEU A 285 6.55 44.44 -41.97
C LEU A 285 7.23 43.07 -41.89
N LYS A 286 8.12 42.74 -42.83
CA LYS A 286 8.89 41.47 -42.78
C LYS A 286 9.78 41.37 -41.54
N ARG A 287 10.44 42.47 -41.14
CA ARG A 287 11.22 42.53 -39.89
C ARG A 287 10.34 42.30 -38.65
N LEU A 288 9.12 42.82 -38.66
CA LEU A 288 8.17 42.62 -37.57
C LEU A 288 7.62 41.18 -37.55
N GLU A 289 7.29 40.61 -38.70
CA GLU A 289 6.89 39.20 -38.80
C GLU A 289 8.00 38.25 -38.32
N GLU A 290 9.27 38.57 -38.65
CA GLU A 290 10.44 37.85 -38.16
C GLU A 290 10.63 38.00 -36.64
N SER A 291 10.45 39.19 -36.07
CA SER A 291 10.58 39.40 -34.62
C SER A 291 9.45 38.72 -33.83
N LEU A 292 8.22 38.76 -34.34
CA LEU A 292 7.07 38.05 -33.78
C LEU A 292 7.24 36.53 -33.85
N SER A 293 7.77 36.01 -34.96
CA SER A 293 8.06 34.58 -35.10
C SER A 293 9.18 34.13 -34.14
N ARG A 294 10.23 34.93 -33.97
CA ARG A 294 11.32 34.68 -33.00
C ARG A 294 10.80 34.69 -31.56
N PHE A 295 9.90 35.61 -31.23
CA PHE A 295 9.26 35.64 -29.91
C PHE A 295 8.44 34.37 -29.66
N ASP A 296 7.60 33.94 -30.60
CA ASP A 296 6.80 32.72 -30.44
C ASP A 296 7.68 31.46 -30.33
N GLU A 297 8.81 31.39 -31.05
CA GLU A 297 9.82 30.34 -30.86
C GLU A 297 10.45 30.38 -29.46
N ARG A 298 10.76 31.58 -28.96
CA ARG A 298 11.28 31.76 -27.60
C ARG A 298 10.23 31.36 -26.56
N LEU A 299 8.97 31.69 -26.78
CA LEU A 299 7.85 31.30 -25.92
C LEU A 299 7.68 29.76 -25.92
N LYS A 300 7.77 29.09 -27.07
CA LYS A 300 7.81 27.61 -27.13
C LYS A 300 9.00 27.03 -26.35
N SER A 301 10.17 27.66 -26.43
CA SER A 301 11.33 27.23 -25.64
C SER A 301 11.11 27.41 -24.13
N LEU A 302 10.43 28.48 -23.72
CA LEU A 302 10.04 28.73 -22.34
C LEU A 302 8.99 27.71 -21.87
N LEU A 303 8.07 27.28 -22.74
CA LEU A 303 7.10 26.23 -22.42
C LEU A 303 7.81 24.90 -22.16
N LYS A 304 8.77 24.53 -23.01
CA LYS A 304 9.59 23.33 -22.80
C LYS A 304 10.34 23.39 -21.47
N LEU A 305 10.92 24.55 -21.16
CA LEU A 305 11.59 24.76 -19.87
C LEU A 305 10.60 24.66 -18.70
N ARG A 306 9.40 25.25 -18.82
CA ARG A 306 8.35 25.14 -17.80
C ARG A 306 7.99 23.69 -17.54
N LEU A 307 7.80 22.89 -18.59
CA LEU A 307 7.50 21.46 -18.45
C LEU A 307 8.64 20.73 -17.73
N GLN A 308 9.90 21.00 -18.07
CA GLN A 308 11.06 20.41 -17.39
C GLN A 308 11.14 20.80 -15.91
N VAL A 309 10.99 22.09 -15.61
CA VAL A 309 11.00 22.59 -14.23
C VAL A 309 9.82 22.04 -13.44
N CYS A 310 8.61 22.01 -14.01
CA CYS A 310 7.44 21.41 -13.38
C CYS A 310 7.69 19.93 -13.07
N THR A 311 8.25 19.15 -14.00
CA THR A 311 8.56 17.74 -13.74
C THR A 311 9.60 17.56 -12.63
N ALA A 312 10.65 18.40 -12.58
CA ALA A 312 11.65 18.35 -11.51
C ALA A 312 11.06 18.77 -10.16
N VAL A 313 10.26 19.83 -10.15
CA VAL A 313 9.56 20.32 -8.94
C VAL A 313 8.64 19.24 -8.39
N THR A 314 7.79 18.63 -9.21
CA THR A 314 6.85 17.59 -8.73
C THR A 314 7.59 16.35 -8.23
N GLN A 315 8.75 16.02 -8.82
CA GLN A 315 9.60 14.93 -8.33
C GLN A 315 10.16 15.23 -6.95
N GLU A 316 10.77 16.39 -6.77
CA GLU A 316 11.36 16.76 -5.48
C GLU A 316 10.26 16.97 -4.43
N GLU A 317 9.10 17.54 -4.78
CA GLU A 317 7.95 17.67 -3.89
C GLU A 317 7.45 16.30 -3.42
N LEU A 318 7.38 15.30 -4.32
CA LEU A 318 7.03 13.93 -3.95
C LEU A 318 8.07 13.31 -3.00
N LYS A 319 9.37 13.52 -3.24
CA LYS A 319 10.43 13.05 -2.31
C LYS A 319 10.29 13.70 -0.94
N VAL A 320 10.06 15.01 -0.89
CA VAL A 320 9.83 15.74 0.37
C VAL A 320 8.62 15.17 1.10
N ALA A 321 7.51 14.93 0.40
CA ALA A 321 6.31 14.34 0.98
C ALA A 321 6.58 12.92 1.54
N ARG A 322 7.31 12.08 0.80
CA ARG A 322 7.71 10.74 1.24
C ARG A 322 8.63 10.78 2.45
N ILE A 323 9.62 11.67 2.46
CA ILE A 323 10.51 11.85 3.62
C ILE A 323 9.70 12.29 4.84
N LYS A 324 8.74 13.21 4.69
CA LYS A 324 7.84 13.61 5.78
C LYS A 324 6.99 12.45 6.30
N LEU A 325 6.42 11.64 5.40
CA LEU A 325 5.67 10.43 5.78
C LEU A 325 6.56 9.42 6.52
N TRP A 326 7.78 9.22 6.05
CA TRP A 326 8.77 8.34 6.69
C TRP A 326 9.15 8.84 8.09
N ILE A 327 9.39 10.15 8.25
CA ILE A 327 9.65 10.79 9.56
C ILE A 327 8.47 10.57 10.51
N LEU A 328 7.24 10.78 10.05
CA LEU A 328 6.04 10.57 10.85
C LEU A 328 5.89 9.11 11.28
N ALA A 329 6.05 8.17 10.34
CA ALA A 329 6.00 6.74 10.63
C ALA A 329 7.09 6.33 11.65
N GLN A 330 8.31 6.85 11.50
CA GLN A 330 9.39 6.60 12.44
C GLN A 330 9.08 7.18 13.83
N SER A 331 8.52 8.39 13.90
CA SER A 331 8.12 9.04 15.16
C SER A 331 7.04 8.23 15.90
N ILE A 332 6.04 7.72 15.17
CA ILE A 332 4.99 6.87 15.74
C ILE A 332 5.60 5.58 16.30
N LEU A 333 6.42 4.89 15.51
CA LEU A 333 7.09 3.66 15.97
C LEU A 333 8.05 3.90 17.14
N LEU A 334 8.66 5.09 17.24
CA LEU A 334 9.47 5.49 18.39
C LEU A 334 8.61 5.67 19.64
N ALA A 335 7.49 6.37 19.54
CA ALA A 335 6.55 6.55 20.65
C ALA A 335 5.99 5.21 21.15
N ASP A 336 5.56 4.34 20.22
CA ASP A 336 5.06 3.01 20.55
C ASP A 336 6.13 2.16 21.23
N GLU A 337 7.36 2.15 20.71
CA GLU A 337 8.48 1.42 21.33
C GLU A 337 8.78 1.93 22.75
N THR A 338 8.79 3.26 22.97
CA THR A 338 9.04 3.81 24.30
C THR A 338 7.97 3.40 25.29
N LYS A 339 6.70 3.46 24.87
CA LYS A 339 5.56 3.07 25.70
C LYS A 339 5.60 1.57 26.04
N THR A 340 5.80 0.70 25.05
CA THR A 340 5.89 -0.76 25.28
C THR A 340 7.10 -1.11 26.16
N ARG A 341 8.24 -0.42 26.02
CA ARG A 341 9.40 -0.61 26.91
C ARG A 341 9.12 -0.19 28.34
N GLU A 342 8.36 0.89 28.56
CA GLU A 342 7.96 1.32 29.90
C GLU A 342 7.01 0.30 30.54
N GLU A 343 5.97 -0.13 29.83
CA GLU A 343 5.03 -1.17 30.30
C GLU A 343 5.74 -2.50 30.58
N LEU A 344 6.73 -2.88 29.77
CA LEU A 344 7.53 -4.08 29.97
C LEU A 344 8.39 -4.00 31.24
N LYS A 345 8.97 -2.82 31.54
CA LYS A 345 9.72 -2.60 32.79
C LYS A 345 8.80 -2.72 34.00
N GLU A 346 7.64 -2.08 33.99
CA GLU A 346 6.66 -2.16 35.07
C GLU A 346 6.20 -3.62 35.33
N CYS A 347 5.91 -4.36 34.26
CA CYS A 347 5.52 -5.76 34.34
C CYS A 347 6.68 -6.65 34.85
N SER A 348 7.91 -6.43 34.37
CA SER A 348 9.11 -7.13 34.85
C SER A 348 9.35 -6.91 36.35
N ASP A 349 9.20 -5.67 36.83
CA ASP A 349 9.33 -5.33 38.25
C ASP A 349 8.23 -6.01 39.09
N ALA A 350 7.00 -6.10 38.57
CA ALA A 350 5.89 -6.81 39.22
C ALA A 350 6.17 -8.32 39.32
N VAL A 351 6.65 -8.95 38.24
CA VAL A 351 7.07 -10.37 38.22
C VAL A 351 8.19 -10.61 39.23
N GLU A 352 9.19 -9.73 39.31
CA GLU A 352 10.27 -9.86 40.28
C GLU A 352 9.77 -9.76 41.74
N LYS A 353 8.87 -8.82 42.04
CA LYS A 353 8.24 -8.67 43.36
C LYS A 353 7.41 -9.89 43.74
N LEU A 354 6.58 -10.40 42.83
CA LEU A 354 5.77 -11.61 43.05
C LEU A 354 6.65 -12.85 43.22
N SER A 355 7.72 -12.97 42.44
CA SER A 355 8.70 -14.06 42.56
C SER A 355 9.39 -14.06 43.93
N LYS A 356 9.82 -12.89 44.41
CA LYS A 356 10.37 -12.74 45.77
C LYS A 356 9.34 -13.10 46.84
N ARG A 357 8.09 -12.64 46.71
CA ARG A 357 6.99 -12.99 47.63
C ARG A 357 6.73 -14.50 47.67
N LYS A 358 6.72 -15.15 46.51
CA LYS A 358 6.60 -16.61 46.38
C LYS A 358 7.72 -17.33 47.12
N GLN A 359 8.98 -16.93 46.94
CA GLN A 359 10.11 -17.55 47.65
C GLN A 359 9.96 -17.46 49.17
N VAL A 360 9.57 -16.30 49.70
CA VAL A 360 9.34 -16.11 51.14
C VAL A 360 8.20 -16.99 51.64
N LEU A 361 7.09 -17.07 50.90
CA LEU A 361 5.95 -17.93 51.26
C LEU A 361 6.29 -19.42 51.21
N GLN A 362 7.11 -19.86 50.23
CA GLN A 362 7.59 -21.23 50.14
C GLN A 362 8.43 -21.63 51.36
N VAL A 363 9.35 -20.75 51.81
CA VAL A 363 10.14 -20.99 53.03
C VAL A 363 9.22 -21.09 54.26
N LYS A 364 8.20 -20.24 54.36
CA LYS A 364 7.19 -20.30 55.45
C LYS A 364 6.37 -21.59 55.40
N PHE A 365 5.96 -22.01 54.21
CA PHE A 365 5.24 -23.26 53.98
C PHE A 365 6.06 -24.48 54.43
N GLU A 366 7.32 -24.57 54.00
CA GLU A 366 8.25 -25.64 54.42
C GLU A 366 8.47 -25.67 55.94
N ARG A 367 8.62 -24.50 56.58
CA ARG A 367 8.74 -24.41 58.05
C ARG A 367 7.48 -24.94 58.74
N LYS A 368 6.28 -24.55 58.29
CA LYS A 368 5.01 -25.04 58.84
C LYS A 368 4.81 -26.53 58.57
N ARG A 369 5.22 -27.02 57.40
CA ARG A 369 5.11 -28.43 57.00
C ARG A 369 5.95 -29.31 57.92
N ARG A 370 7.21 -28.95 58.13
CA ARG A 370 8.10 -29.62 59.10
C ARG A 370 7.55 -29.59 60.52
N ARG A 371 6.88 -28.50 60.93
CA ARG A 371 6.20 -28.42 62.25
C ARG A 371 5.04 -29.40 62.34
N HIS A 372 4.17 -29.43 61.33
CA HIS A 372 3.03 -30.35 61.27
C HIS A 372 3.48 -31.82 61.27
N GLU A 373 4.49 -32.18 60.48
CA GLU A 373 5.05 -33.54 60.46
C GLU A 373 5.63 -33.94 61.82
N ARG A 374 6.34 -33.02 62.49
CA ARG A 374 6.83 -33.24 63.86
C ARG A 374 5.69 -33.48 64.85
N LEU A 375 4.64 -32.66 64.81
CA LEU A 375 3.47 -32.83 65.69
C LEU A 375 2.71 -34.13 65.39
N LYS A 376 2.58 -34.51 64.12
CA LYS A 376 1.99 -35.79 63.70
C LYS A 376 2.82 -36.98 64.17
N ALA A 377 4.14 -36.87 64.18
CA ALA A 377 5.02 -37.88 64.76
C ALA A 377 4.89 -37.94 66.29
N GLN A 378 4.77 -36.80 66.96
CA GLN A 378 4.53 -36.73 68.41
C GLN A 378 3.18 -37.35 68.79
N ASP A 379 2.13 -37.09 68.01
CA ASP A 379 0.82 -37.68 68.17
C ASP A 379 0.87 -39.23 68.10
N LYS A 380 1.57 -39.79 67.11
CA LYS A 380 1.83 -41.23 67.01
C LYS A 380 2.65 -41.78 68.18
N ARG A 381 3.55 -40.99 68.78
CA ARG A 381 4.32 -41.39 69.97
C ARG A 381 3.43 -41.49 71.20
N GLN A 382 2.37 -40.68 71.32
CA GLN A 382 1.42 -40.79 72.44
C GLN A 382 0.73 -42.16 72.44
N ASP A 383 0.39 -42.70 71.28
CA ASP A 383 -0.20 -44.05 71.16
C ASP A 383 0.79 -45.15 71.60
N LYS A 384 2.07 -45.01 71.20
CA LYS A 384 3.14 -45.93 71.65
C LYS A 384 3.38 -45.85 73.15
N THR A 385 3.35 -44.63 73.71
CA THR A 385 3.54 -44.40 75.15
C THR A 385 2.40 -45.01 75.95
N PHE A 386 1.17 -44.88 75.46
CA PHE A 386 0.00 -45.56 76.03
C PHE A 386 0.16 -47.08 76.00
N GLN A 387 0.53 -47.65 74.86
CA GLN A 387 0.76 -49.09 74.74
C GLN A 387 1.85 -49.56 75.73
N GLN A 388 3.03 -48.94 75.73
CA GLN A 388 4.14 -49.30 76.62
C GLN A 388 3.76 -49.23 78.11
N HIS A 389 3.08 -48.16 78.53
CA HIS A 389 2.75 -47.92 79.93
C HIS A 389 1.74 -48.92 80.50
N PHE A 390 0.79 -49.41 79.68
CA PHE A 390 -0.27 -50.30 80.13
C PHE A 390 -0.03 -51.78 79.80
N THR A 391 0.76 -52.13 78.78
CA THR A 391 1.12 -53.53 78.52
C THR A 391 2.09 -54.11 79.55
N GLN A 392 2.89 -53.27 80.21
CA GLN A 392 3.86 -53.69 81.23
C GLN A 392 3.25 -53.81 82.64
N ASN A 393 2.20 -53.02 82.92
CA ASN A 393 1.74 -52.79 84.29
C ASN A 393 0.29 -53.24 84.55
N THR A 394 -0.40 -53.87 83.59
CA THR A 394 -1.86 -54.13 83.71
C THR A 394 -2.29 -55.42 82.99
N PRO A 395 -3.27 -56.19 83.55
CA PRO A 395 -3.78 -57.40 82.91
C PRO A 395 -4.42 -57.15 81.51
N PRO A 396 -4.28 -58.07 80.53
CA PRO A 396 -4.70 -57.86 79.14
C PRO A 396 -6.16 -57.46 78.93
N ALA A 397 -7.09 -58.04 79.71
CA ALA A 397 -8.52 -57.73 79.62
C ALA A 397 -8.84 -56.27 80.03
N VAL A 398 -8.08 -55.73 81.00
CA VAL A 398 -8.23 -54.35 81.47
C VAL A 398 -7.56 -53.39 80.47
N VAL A 399 -6.44 -53.78 79.84
CA VAL A 399 -5.78 -52.99 78.79
C VAL A 399 -6.72 -52.75 77.59
N GLN A 400 -7.45 -53.77 77.14
CA GLN A 400 -8.45 -53.60 76.06
C GLN A 400 -9.57 -52.63 76.44
N GLN A 401 -10.02 -52.65 77.71
CA GLN A 401 -11.02 -51.70 78.20
C GLN A 401 -10.45 -50.27 78.28
N LEU A 402 -9.21 -50.11 78.76
CA LEU A 402 -8.50 -48.83 78.82
C LEU A 402 -8.27 -48.24 77.42
N SER A 403 -7.96 -49.08 76.42
CA SER A 403 -7.79 -48.64 75.03
C SER A 403 -9.08 -48.05 74.45
N LYS A 404 -10.25 -48.62 74.78
CA LYS A 404 -11.55 -48.05 74.35
C LYS A 404 -11.82 -46.69 75.01
N LEU A 405 -11.43 -46.53 76.27
CA LEU A 405 -11.59 -45.26 77.00
C LEU A 405 -10.59 -44.19 76.55
N TYR A 406 -9.37 -44.59 76.17
CA TYR A 406 -8.35 -43.73 75.59
C TYR A 406 -8.79 -43.09 74.27
N MET A 407 -9.51 -43.84 73.42
CA MET A 407 -10.01 -43.35 72.12
C MET A 407 -11.27 -42.49 72.22
N ARG A 408 -11.87 -42.32 73.41
CA ARG A 408 -13.11 -41.55 73.56
C ARG A 408 -12.84 -40.04 73.58
N ARG A 409 -13.64 -39.28 72.84
CA ARG A 409 -13.56 -37.81 72.68
C ARG A 409 -14.87 -37.13 73.13
N PRO A 410 -14.85 -35.82 73.46
CA PRO A 410 -16.07 -35.05 73.63
C PRO A 410 -16.85 -35.03 72.30
N ALA A 411 -18.17 -35.13 72.33
CA ALA A 411 -19.02 -35.10 71.14
C ALA A 411 -19.23 -33.69 70.56
N ILE A 412 -18.42 -32.71 70.97
CA ILE A 412 -18.49 -31.32 70.54
C ILE A 412 -17.60 -31.17 69.30
N ASN A 413 -18.21 -30.91 68.15
CA ASN A 413 -17.50 -30.61 66.92
C ASN A 413 -17.09 -29.14 66.91
N LEU A 414 -15.80 -28.87 66.72
CA LEU A 414 -15.24 -27.52 66.67
C LEU A 414 -15.03 -27.10 65.21
N SER A 415 -15.37 -25.85 64.89
CA SER A 415 -15.06 -25.25 63.59
C SER A 415 -13.55 -24.98 63.44
N ALA A 416 -13.10 -24.67 62.22
CA ALA A 416 -11.70 -24.36 61.93
C ALA A 416 -11.15 -23.17 62.77
N SER A 417 -11.95 -22.11 62.93
CA SER A 417 -11.60 -20.94 63.75
C SER A 417 -11.55 -21.29 65.25
N GLN A 418 -12.48 -22.13 65.72
CA GLN A 418 -12.52 -22.59 67.11
C GLN A 418 -11.35 -23.53 67.44
N LEU A 419 -10.95 -24.42 66.52
CA LEU A 419 -9.78 -25.30 66.69
C LEU A 419 -8.47 -24.51 66.85
N ARG A 420 -8.32 -23.40 66.11
CA ARG A 420 -7.16 -22.51 66.26
C ARG A 420 -7.15 -21.79 67.60
N LEU A 421 -8.30 -21.27 68.02
CA LEU A 421 -8.43 -20.58 69.30
C LEU A 421 -8.16 -21.56 70.46
N LEU A 422 -8.69 -22.77 70.39
CA LEU A 422 -8.45 -23.82 71.38
C LEU A 422 -6.97 -24.24 71.41
N ASN A 423 -6.29 -24.33 70.27
CA ASN A 423 -4.84 -24.59 70.21
C ASN A 423 -4.04 -23.45 70.88
N LYS A 424 -4.45 -22.19 70.68
CA LYS A 424 -3.84 -21.02 71.33
C LYS A 424 -4.05 -21.07 72.85
N ASP A 425 -5.26 -21.36 73.31
CA ASP A 425 -5.59 -21.48 74.73
C ASP A 425 -4.84 -22.66 75.40
N LEU A 426 -4.69 -23.79 74.71
CA LEU A 426 -3.91 -24.94 75.19
C LEU A 426 -2.41 -24.60 75.35
N GLN A 427 -1.84 -23.79 74.44
CA GLN A 427 -0.45 -23.33 74.53
C GLN A 427 -0.17 -22.44 75.75
N HIS A 428 -1.17 -21.71 76.27
CA HIS A 428 -1.04 -20.88 77.46
C HIS A 428 -1.18 -21.64 78.80
N THR A 429 -1.64 -22.89 78.78
CA THR A 429 -1.77 -23.74 79.98
C THR A 429 -0.58 -24.69 80.21
N GLY A 430 0.38 -24.69 79.27
CA GLY A 430 1.62 -25.46 79.33
C GLY A 430 2.79 -24.63 79.83
N ILE A 431 3.45 -25.11 80.88
CA ILE A 431 4.71 -24.63 81.44
C ILE A 431 5.75 -24.32 80.34
N LYS A 432 6.43 -23.17 80.49
CA LYS A 432 7.55 -22.67 79.66
C LYS A 432 8.51 -23.79 79.21
N PRO A 433 8.95 -23.82 77.94
CA PRO A 433 10.29 -24.28 77.62
C PRO A 433 11.25 -23.09 77.77
N ASN A 434 12.28 -23.26 78.60
CA ASN A 434 13.40 -22.33 78.69
C ASN A 434 14.08 -22.18 77.31
N GLY A 435 14.22 -20.95 76.86
CA GLY A 435 15.03 -20.52 75.72
C GLY A 435 14.80 -19.03 75.46
N PRO A 436 15.83 -18.16 75.54
CA PRO A 436 15.66 -16.73 75.32
C PRO A 436 15.59 -16.45 73.81
N GLY A 437 14.64 -15.60 73.42
CA GLY A 437 14.61 -14.98 72.09
C GLY A 437 13.53 -15.51 71.15
N GLU A 438 12.38 -14.84 71.17
CA GLU A 438 11.68 -14.27 70.00
C GLU A 438 10.30 -13.81 70.47
N GLU A 439 10.25 -12.55 70.93
CA GLU A 439 9.00 -11.81 71.07
C GLU A 439 8.40 -11.60 69.68
N THR A 440 7.50 -12.49 69.25
CA THR A 440 6.58 -12.14 68.18
C THR A 440 5.50 -11.24 68.76
N LYS A 441 5.76 -9.92 68.77
CA LYS A 441 4.73 -8.88 68.78
C LYS A 441 3.77 -9.15 67.63
N ALA A 442 2.60 -9.68 67.95
CA ALA A 442 1.48 -9.72 67.02
C ALA A 442 0.82 -8.34 67.04
N ILE A 443 0.97 -7.64 65.92
CA ILE A 443 0.12 -6.52 65.53
C ILE A 443 -1.27 -7.10 65.26
N SER A 444 -2.25 -6.66 66.04
CA SER A 444 -3.65 -6.59 65.63
C SER A 444 -4.29 -5.51 66.50
N GLU A 445 -4.13 -4.26 66.05
CA GLU A 445 -5.13 -3.22 66.28
C GLU A 445 -6.35 -3.65 65.46
N ASP A 446 -7.44 -3.97 66.14
CA ASP A 446 -8.82 -3.82 65.68
C ASP A 446 -9.72 -4.13 66.89
N GLU A 447 -10.13 -3.06 67.58
CA GLU A 447 -11.02 -3.04 68.75
C GLU A 447 -12.50 -3.08 68.36
N SER A 448 -12.88 -3.94 67.41
CA SER A 448 -14.29 -4.17 67.08
C SER A 448 -14.59 -5.66 67.13
N ASP A 449 -15.49 -6.04 68.03
CA ASP A 449 -16.14 -7.35 68.20
C ASP A 449 -15.69 -8.21 69.40
N GLU A 450 -15.73 -7.64 70.61
CA GLU A 450 -15.63 -8.43 71.86
C GLU A 450 -16.71 -9.55 71.92
N ASP A 451 -17.92 -9.30 71.40
CA ASP A 451 -19.03 -10.27 71.43
C ASP A 451 -18.80 -11.49 70.50
N SER A 452 -18.17 -11.29 69.35
CA SER A 452 -17.80 -12.38 68.41
C SER A 452 -16.70 -13.26 68.99
N ALA A 453 -15.71 -12.64 69.66
CA ALA A 453 -14.63 -13.35 70.35
C ALA A 453 -15.14 -14.19 71.54
N VAL A 454 -16.17 -13.74 72.25
CA VAL A 454 -16.82 -14.50 73.34
C VAL A 454 -17.56 -15.72 72.79
N GLN A 455 -18.35 -15.57 71.71
CA GLN A 455 -19.10 -16.67 71.07
C GLN A 455 -18.19 -17.74 70.46
N LEU A 456 -17.03 -17.36 69.90
CA LEU A 456 -16.03 -18.31 69.38
C LEU A 456 -15.31 -19.10 70.50
N ARG A 457 -15.23 -18.54 71.71
CA ARG A 457 -14.49 -19.12 72.84
C ARG A 457 -15.36 -20.02 73.73
N GLU A 458 -16.67 -19.80 73.75
CA GLU A 458 -17.61 -20.59 74.55
C GLU A 458 -17.64 -22.09 74.18
N PRO A 459 -17.67 -22.49 72.89
CA PRO A 459 -17.52 -23.89 72.47
C PRO A 459 -16.17 -24.51 72.88
N CYS A 460 -15.09 -23.72 72.87
CA CYS A 460 -13.76 -24.15 73.32
C CYS A 460 -13.74 -24.42 74.84
N LYS A 461 -14.38 -23.55 75.63
CA LYS A 461 -14.57 -23.73 77.09
C LYS A 461 -15.43 -24.95 77.39
N LEU A 462 -16.53 -25.14 76.65
CA LEU A 462 -17.42 -26.30 76.78
C LEU A 462 -16.69 -27.61 76.42
N TYR A 463 -15.83 -27.59 75.39
CA TYR A 463 -15.00 -28.75 75.03
C TYR A 463 -14.07 -29.16 76.18
N MET A 464 -13.39 -28.19 76.81
CA MET A 464 -12.52 -28.44 77.95
C MET A 464 -13.28 -28.88 79.21
N ALA A 465 -14.48 -28.34 79.44
CA ALA A 465 -15.38 -28.77 80.52
C ALA A 465 -15.87 -30.21 80.30
N ALA A 466 -16.28 -30.56 79.07
CA ALA A 466 -16.71 -31.89 78.70
C ALA A 466 -15.58 -32.93 78.85
N LEU A 467 -14.33 -32.56 78.57
CA LEU A 467 -13.15 -33.40 78.87
C LEU A 467 -13.03 -33.73 80.36
N LYS A 468 -13.17 -32.71 81.23
CA LYS A 468 -13.12 -32.88 82.68
C LYS A 468 -14.27 -33.75 83.19
N ILE A 469 -15.49 -33.55 82.69
CA ILE A 469 -16.67 -34.34 83.06
C ILE A 469 -16.48 -35.81 82.66
N MET A 470 -15.95 -36.07 81.45
CA MET A 470 -15.66 -37.44 81.02
C MET A 470 -14.63 -38.16 81.89
N ASP A 471 -13.61 -37.46 82.41
CA ASP A 471 -12.61 -38.07 83.31
C ASP A 471 -13.21 -38.56 84.64
N VAL A 472 -14.39 -38.06 85.01
CA VAL A 472 -15.11 -38.43 86.24
C VAL A 472 -16.15 -39.50 85.94
N THR A 473 -16.96 -39.34 84.88
CA THR A 473 -18.13 -40.18 84.59
C THR A 473 -17.81 -41.52 83.95
N THR A 474 -16.66 -41.66 83.27
CA THR A 474 -16.33 -42.87 82.50
C THR A 474 -15.51 -43.92 83.27
N LYS A 475 -15.22 -43.66 84.55
CA LYS A 475 -14.45 -44.57 85.41
C LYS A 475 -15.26 -45.83 85.72
N LYS A 476 -14.67 -47.01 85.45
CA LYS A 476 -15.25 -48.32 85.80
C LYS A 476 -14.66 -48.84 87.12
N ALA A 477 -15.44 -49.62 87.87
CA ALA A 477 -15.02 -50.19 89.15
C ALA A 477 -13.84 -51.19 89.04
N SER A 478 -13.58 -51.75 87.86
CA SER A 478 -12.51 -52.72 87.58
C SER A 478 -11.12 -52.11 87.37
N VAL A 479 -10.97 -50.78 87.40
CA VAL A 479 -9.73 -50.07 87.10
C VAL A 479 -9.19 -49.38 88.36
N ASP A 480 -7.94 -49.65 88.71
CA ASP A 480 -7.28 -49.02 89.85
C ASP A 480 -7.16 -47.49 89.68
N ASN A 481 -7.19 -46.77 90.81
CA ASN A 481 -7.08 -45.32 90.88
C ASN A 481 -5.79 -44.78 90.26
N THR A 482 -4.67 -45.49 90.38
CA THR A 482 -3.39 -45.06 89.81
C THR A 482 -3.39 -45.19 88.28
N ALA A 483 -3.87 -46.32 87.77
CA ALA A 483 -4.07 -46.58 86.35
C ALA A 483 -5.09 -45.61 85.72
N TRP A 484 -6.16 -45.25 86.44
CA TRP A 484 -7.16 -44.28 85.98
C TRP A 484 -6.57 -42.88 85.81
N ARG A 485 -5.80 -42.39 86.78
CA ARG A 485 -5.15 -41.06 86.69
C ARG A 485 -4.12 -41.02 85.56
N ALA A 486 -3.35 -42.09 85.36
CA ALA A 486 -2.42 -42.21 84.25
C ALA A 486 -3.15 -42.20 82.89
N LEU A 487 -4.28 -42.90 82.78
CA LEU A 487 -5.12 -42.89 81.57
C LEU A 487 -5.64 -41.49 81.25
N CYS A 488 -6.24 -40.80 82.22
CA CYS A 488 -6.78 -39.46 82.02
C CYS A 488 -5.68 -38.47 81.58
N LYS A 489 -4.48 -38.59 82.16
CA LYS A 489 -3.31 -37.78 81.76
C LYS A 489 -2.86 -38.06 80.33
N LEU A 490 -2.71 -39.33 79.96
CA LEU A 490 -2.32 -39.74 78.61
C LEU A 490 -3.39 -39.39 77.56
N ARG A 491 -4.68 -39.51 77.92
CA ARG A 491 -5.81 -39.15 77.06
C ARG A 491 -5.86 -37.65 76.79
N ARG A 492 -5.68 -36.80 77.81
CA ARG A 492 -5.61 -35.35 77.63
C ARG A 492 -4.40 -34.93 76.79
N ALA A 493 -3.23 -35.54 77.02
CA ALA A 493 -2.04 -35.30 76.21
C ALA A 493 -2.24 -35.71 74.74
N LYS A 494 -2.98 -36.80 74.48
CA LYS A 494 -3.38 -37.22 73.13
C LYS A 494 -4.35 -36.24 72.47
N VAL A 495 -5.40 -35.83 73.18
CA VAL A 495 -6.37 -34.84 72.67
C VAL A 495 -5.69 -33.51 72.34
N GLU A 496 -4.76 -33.06 73.19
CA GLU A 496 -3.97 -31.86 72.92
C GLU A 496 -3.08 -32.01 71.67
N ALA A 497 -2.45 -33.18 71.47
CA ALA A 497 -1.67 -33.46 70.28
C ALA A 497 -2.54 -33.49 69.01
N GLU A 498 -3.73 -34.11 69.07
CA GLU A 498 -4.69 -34.15 67.95
C GLU A 498 -5.17 -32.75 67.55
N ILE A 499 -5.54 -31.91 68.53
CA ILE A 499 -5.95 -30.52 68.28
C ILE A 499 -4.81 -29.72 67.66
N LYS A 500 -3.57 -29.90 68.14
CA LYS A 500 -2.37 -29.26 67.55
C LYS A 500 -2.11 -29.70 66.11
N VAL A 501 -2.29 -30.99 65.80
CA VAL A 501 -2.14 -31.52 64.44
C VAL A 501 -3.23 -30.97 63.52
N GLN A 502 -4.50 -30.93 63.96
CA GLN A 502 -5.60 -30.37 63.19
C GLN A 502 -5.44 -28.86 62.94
N ALA A 503 -5.08 -28.08 63.96
CA ALA A 503 -4.85 -26.65 63.81
C ALA A 503 -3.68 -26.33 62.87
N THR A 504 -2.56 -27.06 62.97
CA THR A 504 -1.43 -26.88 62.05
C THR A 504 -1.70 -27.38 60.63
N ALA A 505 -2.60 -28.35 60.44
CA ALA A 505 -3.07 -28.75 59.12
C ALA A 505 -3.89 -27.63 58.44
N LEU A 506 -4.76 -26.96 59.20
CA LEU A 506 -5.52 -25.81 58.71
C LEU A 506 -4.61 -24.62 58.36
N GLU A 507 -3.60 -24.34 59.19
CA GLU A 507 -2.60 -23.31 58.90
C GLU A 507 -1.74 -23.62 57.66
N LEU A 508 -1.55 -24.90 57.34
CA LEU A 508 -0.85 -25.33 56.13
C LEU A 508 -1.71 -25.14 54.89
N SER A 509 -2.95 -25.57 54.95
CA SER A 509 -3.93 -25.41 53.87
C SER A 509 -4.12 -23.94 53.46
N GLU A 510 -4.11 -23.01 54.42
CA GLU A 510 -4.14 -21.57 54.12
C GLU A 510 -2.89 -21.06 53.41
N VAL A 511 -1.71 -21.43 53.91
CA VAL A 511 -0.46 -20.99 53.29
C VAL A 511 -0.33 -21.58 51.89
N GLU A 512 -0.76 -22.82 51.70
CA GLU A 512 -0.86 -23.48 50.39
C GLU A 512 -1.79 -22.70 49.45
N GLY A 513 -3.02 -22.37 49.90
CA GLY A 513 -3.95 -21.56 49.10
C GLY A 513 -3.40 -20.17 48.73
N THR A 514 -2.71 -19.50 49.66
CA THR A 514 -2.04 -18.21 49.34
C THR A 514 -0.88 -18.38 48.36
N LEU A 515 -0.15 -19.50 48.42
CA LEU A 515 0.93 -19.80 47.51
C LEU A 515 0.39 -20.09 46.10
N ASP A 516 -0.71 -20.83 46.01
CA ASP A 516 -1.40 -21.10 44.75
C ASP A 516 -1.93 -19.81 44.11
N HIS A 517 -2.52 -18.92 44.90
CA HIS A 517 -2.96 -17.62 44.41
C HIS A 517 -1.79 -16.79 43.84
N VAL A 518 -0.67 -16.68 44.58
CA VAL A 518 0.53 -15.98 44.08
C VAL A 518 1.13 -16.67 42.86
N ASN A 519 1.05 -18.00 42.74
CA ASN A 519 1.49 -18.72 41.55
C ASN A 519 0.64 -18.38 40.32
N VAL A 520 -0.68 -18.26 40.48
CA VAL A 520 -1.59 -17.86 39.40
C VAL A 520 -1.31 -16.41 38.98
N GLU A 521 -1.17 -15.48 39.93
CA GLU A 521 -0.81 -14.09 39.63
C GLU A 521 0.54 -13.98 38.90
N LEU A 522 1.55 -14.72 39.36
CA LEU A 522 2.87 -14.77 38.71
C LEU A 522 2.77 -15.32 37.28
N ALA A 523 1.93 -16.34 37.05
CA ALA A 523 1.72 -16.89 35.73
C ALA A 523 1.06 -15.87 34.78
N VAL A 524 0.07 -15.12 35.26
CA VAL A 524 -0.61 -14.06 34.48
C VAL A 524 0.35 -12.92 34.14
N GLU A 525 1.14 -12.44 35.11
CA GLU A 525 2.11 -11.37 34.84
C GLU A 525 3.26 -11.87 33.95
N SER A 526 3.69 -13.12 34.08
CA SER A 526 4.71 -13.70 33.20
C SER A 526 4.22 -13.88 31.76
N THR A 527 2.95 -14.25 31.54
CA THR A 527 2.40 -14.31 30.17
C THR A 527 2.21 -12.92 29.59
N ARG A 528 1.79 -11.94 30.38
CA ARG A 528 1.75 -10.52 29.98
C ARG A 528 3.13 -10.02 29.59
N GLN A 529 4.16 -10.33 30.37
CA GLN A 529 5.56 -9.97 30.06
C GLN A 529 5.99 -10.55 28.71
N SER A 530 5.75 -11.85 28.47
CA SER A 530 6.06 -12.49 27.18
C SER A 530 5.33 -11.84 26.01
N HIS A 531 4.04 -11.49 26.19
CA HIS A 531 3.27 -10.79 25.15
C HIS A 531 3.85 -9.39 24.85
N LEU A 532 4.20 -8.61 25.87
CA LEU A 532 4.84 -7.30 25.69
C LEU A 532 6.21 -7.42 25.03
N GLN A 533 6.95 -8.49 25.30
CA GLN A 533 8.22 -8.80 24.65
C GLN A 533 8.02 -9.08 23.15
N GLU A 534 7.03 -9.90 22.79
CA GLU A 534 6.69 -10.17 21.39
C GLU A 534 6.22 -8.91 20.65
N GLU A 535 5.43 -8.05 21.28
CA GLU A 535 5.01 -6.77 20.72
C GLU A 535 6.22 -5.84 20.49
N LEU A 536 7.17 -5.79 21.43
CA LEU A 536 8.41 -5.03 21.25
C LEU A 536 9.22 -5.55 20.05
N ASP A 537 9.36 -6.86 19.92
CA ASP A 537 10.05 -7.48 18.78
C ASP A 537 9.35 -7.19 17.45
N ARG A 538 8.00 -7.16 17.43
CA ARG A 538 7.22 -6.75 16.24
C ARG A 538 7.50 -5.30 15.86
N ILE A 539 7.53 -4.38 16.84
CA ILE A 539 7.83 -2.96 16.61
C ILE A 539 9.25 -2.79 16.07
N VAL A 540 10.24 -3.46 16.67
CA VAL A 540 11.64 -3.41 16.23
C VAL A 540 11.78 -3.95 14.79
N ASN A 541 11.16 -5.09 14.48
CA ASN A 541 11.16 -5.62 13.11
C ASN A 541 10.52 -4.65 12.12
N ARG A 542 9.41 -4.00 12.48
CA ARG A 542 8.76 -3.00 11.63
C ARG A 542 9.66 -1.77 11.38
N LYS A 543 10.45 -1.35 12.38
CA LYS A 543 11.47 -0.30 12.20
C LYS A 543 12.57 -0.74 11.25
N ILE A 544 13.07 -1.97 11.39
CA ILE A 544 14.10 -2.51 10.50
C ILE A 544 13.58 -2.56 9.06
N THR A 545 12.36 -3.06 8.84
CA THR A 545 11.73 -3.08 7.52
C THR A 545 11.63 -1.66 6.95
N LEU A 546 11.14 -0.69 7.72
CA LEU A 546 11.04 0.71 7.26
C LEU A 546 12.39 1.38 6.96
N LEU A 547 13.49 0.88 7.55
CA LEU A 547 14.85 1.36 7.27
C LEU A 547 15.47 0.70 6.03
N LEU A 548 15.16 -0.57 5.78
CA LEU A 548 15.71 -1.34 4.68
C LEU A 548 14.88 -1.26 3.39
N ASP A 549 13.57 -1.02 3.51
CA ASP A 549 12.63 -0.90 2.41
C ASP A 549 12.70 0.52 1.81
N ILE A 550 13.73 0.74 0.99
CA ILE A 550 14.01 2.02 0.37
C ILE A 550 13.18 2.17 -0.91
N GLU A 551 12.31 3.17 -0.93
CA GLU A 551 11.56 3.51 -2.14
C GLU A 551 12.45 4.20 -3.18
N LEU A 552 12.52 3.63 -4.38
CA LEU A 552 13.21 4.24 -5.52
C LEU A 552 12.20 4.94 -6.44
N GLN A 553 12.46 6.21 -6.76
CA GLN A 553 11.67 6.95 -7.74
C GLN A 553 12.28 6.78 -9.13
N ILE A 554 11.51 6.22 -10.06
CA ILE A 554 11.92 6.01 -11.45
C ILE A 554 11.01 6.83 -12.35
N LEU A 555 11.63 7.55 -13.29
CA LEU A 555 10.93 8.38 -14.26
C LEU A 555 10.88 7.68 -15.60
N LEU A 556 9.67 7.37 -16.03
CA LEU A 556 9.40 6.71 -17.31
C LEU A 556 8.57 7.65 -18.19
N PRO A 557 8.97 7.87 -19.45
CA PRO A 557 8.09 8.50 -20.44
C PRO A 557 6.81 7.69 -20.62
N LEU A 558 5.69 8.35 -20.93
CA LEU A 558 4.38 7.70 -21.10
C LEU A 558 4.41 6.50 -22.08
N GLY A 559 5.21 6.57 -23.14
CA GLY A 559 5.38 5.47 -24.10
C GLY A 559 6.22 4.28 -23.61
N GLN A 560 6.71 4.29 -22.36
CA GLN A 560 7.42 3.18 -21.71
C GLN A 560 6.60 2.52 -20.60
N ILE A 561 5.34 2.94 -20.44
CA ILE A 561 4.41 2.42 -19.46
C ILE A 561 3.32 1.68 -20.24
N GLU A 562 3.22 0.36 -20.02
CA GLU A 562 2.19 -0.49 -20.64
C GLU A 562 0.98 -0.71 -19.71
N VAL A 563 1.06 -0.23 -18.47
CA VAL A 563 -0.04 -0.29 -17.50
C VAL A 563 -1.12 0.72 -17.91
N THR A 564 -2.32 0.21 -18.20
CA THR A 564 -3.46 1.03 -18.67
C THR A 564 -4.02 1.96 -17.58
N ASP A 565 -4.07 1.50 -16.33
CA ASP A 565 -4.70 2.24 -15.22
C ASP A 565 -3.68 2.62 -14.15
N LEU A 566 -2.98 3.74 -14.37
CA LEU A 566 -2.02 4.31 -13.42
C LEU A 566 -2.66 4.85 -12.12
N HIS A 567 -3.99 4.96 -12.08
CA HIS A 567 -4.73 5.47 -10.93
C HIS A 567 -5.09 4.37 -9.92
N ASP A 568 -4.98 3.10 -10.30
CA ASP A 568 -5.25 1.98 -9.41
C ASP A 568 -3.96 1.52 -8.72
N ALA A 569 -3.89 1.77 -7.41
CA ALA A 569 -2.75 1.40 -6.58
C ALA A 569 -2.48 -0.12 -6.58
N GLN A 570 -3.50 -0.96 -6.74
CA GLN A 570 -3.29 -2.43 -6.78
C GLN A 570 -2.55 -2.85 -8.04
N VAL A 571 -2.97 -2.32 -9.19
CA VAL A 571 -2.34 -2.61 -10.49
C VAL A 571 -0.89 -2.09 -10.54
N VAL A 572 -0.64 -0.93 -9.93
CA VAL A 572 0.71 -0.35 -9.85
C VAL A 572 1.62 -1.15 -8.89
N ASN A 573 1.09 -1.69 -7.80
CA ASN A 573 1.87 -2.51 -6.86
C ASN A 573 2.28 -3.87 -7.43
N GLU A 574 1.51 -4.41 -8.37
CA GLU A 574 1.83 -5.65 -9.10
C GLU A 574 2.69 -5.41 -10.35
N ALA A 575 3.04 -4.15 -10.64
CA ALA A 575 3.79 -3.80 -11.84
C ALA A 575 5.24 -4.32 -11.80
N ILE A 576 5.70 -4.86 -12.92
CA ILE A 576 7.04 -5.45 -13.06
C ILE A 576 7.91 -4.54 -13.94
N LEU A 577 9.12 -4.23 -13.46
CA LEU A 577 10.12 -3.50 -14.24
C LEU A 577 10.83 -4.45 -15.22
N VAL A 578 10.56 -4.28 -16.52
CA VAL A 578 11.18 -5.08 -17.57
C VAL A 578 12.39 -4.37 -18.17
N PRO A 579 13.59 -4.99 -18.22
CA PRO A 579 14.76 -4.38 -18.84
C PRO A 579 14.54 -4.10 -20.33
N ARG A 580 14.87 -2.88 -20.77
CA ARG A 580 14.74 -2.45 -22.17
C ARG A 580 15.43 -3.38 -23.18
N LYS A 581 16.49 -4.08 -22.78
CA LYS A 581 17.21 -5.04 -23.61
C LYS A 581 16.29 -6.18 -24.08
N VAL A 582 15.43 -6.68 -23.19
CA VAL A 582 14.49 -7.78 -23.49
C VAL A 582 13.44 -7.31 -24.49
N VAL A 583 12.82 -6.16 -24.23
CA VAL A 583 11.82 -5.57 -25.14
C VAL A 583 12.41 -5.30 -26.53
N ARG A 584 13.62 -4.73 -26.60
CA ARG A 584 14.32 -4.51 -27.88
C ARG A 584 14.59 -5.82 -28.63
N GLN A 585 14.99 -6.88 -27.93
CA GLN A 585 15.23 -8.18 -28.55
C GLN A 585 13.94 -8.77 -29.13
N ILE A 586 12.82 -8.65 -28.42
CA ILE A 586 11.50 -9.06 -28.91
C ILE A 586 11.11 -8.24 -30.14
N ASN A 587 11.23 -6.91 -30.08
CA ASN A 587 10.89 -6.03 -31.20
C ASN A 587 11.77 -6.29 -32.44
N ASN A 588 13.05 -6.56 -32.25
CA ASN A 588 13.94 -6.95 -33.35
C ASN A 588 13.47 -8.27 -33.98
N ARG A 589 13.15 -9.28 -33.18
CA ARG A 589 12.60 -10.56 -33.68
C ARG A 589 11.28 -10.38 -34.43
N ILE A 590 10.40 -9.50 -33.93
CA ILE A 590 9.14 -9.16 -34.61
C ILE A 590 9.44 -8.48 -35.96
N ARG A 591 10.41 -7.57 -36.01
CA ARG A 591 10.81 -6.91 -37.25
C ARG A 591 11.40 -7.92 -38.25
N ASP A 592 12.28 -8.79 -37.80
CA ASP A 592 12.90 -9.83 -38.65
C ASP A 592 11.83 -10.80 -39.18
N ALA A 593 10.87 -11.20 -38.35
CA ALA A 593 9.72 -12.01 -38.77
C ALA A 593 8.80 -11.25 -39.75
N GLY A 594 8.60 -9.95 -39.53
CA GLY A 594 7.85 -9.06 -40.42
C GLY A 594 8.52 -8.90 -41.79
N GLU A 595 9.84 -8.72 -41.82
CA GLU A 595 10.62 -8.69 -43.05
C GLU A 595 10.56 -10.03 -43.79
N ALA A 596 10.70 -11.15 -43.09
CA ALA A 596 10.53 -12.47 -43.67
C ALA A 596 9.12 -12.67 -44.27
N LYS A 597 8.07 -12.21 -43.57
CA LYS A 597 6.69 -12.21 -44.08
C LYS A 597 6.54 -11.34 -45.32
N ASN A 598 7.09 -10.13 -45.32
CA ASN A 598 7.03 -9.23 -46.48
C ASN A 598 7.76 -9.81 -47.69
N ILE A 599 8.92 -10.43 -47.49
CA ILE A 599 9.65 -11.14 -48.55
C ILE A 599 8.81 -12.31 -49.10
N ALA A 600 8.18 -13.09 -48.22
CA ALA A 600 7.31 -14.19 -48.63
C ALA A 600 6.09 -13.69 -49.40
N LEU A 601 5.45 -12.61 -48.96
CA LEU A 601 4.34 -11.97 -49.65
C LEU A 601 4.76 -11.43 -51.02
N ALA A 602 5.90 -10.76 -51.12
CA ALA A 602 6.44 -10.27 -52.39
C ALA A 602 6.72 -11.41 -53.37
N ARG A 603 7.27 -12.54 -52.89
CA ARG A 603 7.46 -13.75 -53.70
C ARG A 603 6.15 -14.35 -54.17
N ALA A 604 5.13 -14.40 -53.30
CA ALA A 604 3.81 -14.91 -53.66
C ALA A 604 3.11 -14.03 -54.71
N VAL A 605 3.23 -12.70 -54.60
CA VAL A 605 2.69 -11.76 -55.59
C VAL A 605 3.40 -11.93 -56.94
N ARG A 606 4.74 -11.93 -56.97
CA ARG A 606 5.52 -12.15 -58.20
C ARG A 606 5.20 -13.50 -58.85
N PHE A 607 4.98 -14.54 -58.05
CA PHE A 607 4.58 -15.85 -58.55
C PHE A 607 3.21 -15.80 -59.26
N ARG A 608 2.21 -15.12 -58.66
CA ARG A 608 0.90 -14.93 -59.30
C ARG A 608 1.00 -14.09 -60.57
N GLU A 609 1.79 -13.02 -60.55
CA GLU A 609 2.05 -12.20 -61.75
C GLU A 609 2.66 -13.05 -62.87
N GLY A 610 3.65 -13.88 -62.56
CA GLY A 610 4.23 -14.82 -63.52
C GLY A 610 3.22 -15.85 -64.05
N GLN A 611 2.35 -16.40 -63.18
CA GLN A 611 1.27 -17.28 -63.62
C GLN A 611 0.27 -16.57 -64.55
N MET A 612 -0.09 -15.32 -64.25
CA MET A 612 -0.98 -14.53 -65.10
C MET A 612 -0.33 -14.22 -66.45
N GLN A 613 0.95 -13.88 -66.48
CA GLN A 613 1.69 -13.68 -67.73
C GLN A 613 1.74 -14.94 -68.58
N MET A 614 1.99 -16.10 -67.96
CA MET A 614 1.98 -17.39 -68.68
C MET A 614 0.59 -17.73 -69.22
N ALA A 615 -0.48 -17.49 -68.46
CA ALA A 615 -1.85 -17.70 -68.91
C ALA A 615 -2.21 -16.76 -70.08
N HIS A 616 -1.78 -15.49 -70.00
CA HIS A 616 -1.98 -14.52 -71.09
C HIS A 616 -1.24 -14.93 -72.37
N TRP A 617 0.01 -15.38 -72.24
CA TRP A 617 0.77 -15.89 -73.38
C TRP A 617 0.11 -17.14 -74.00
N GLN A 618 -0.41 -18.05 -73.18
CA GLN A 618 -1.15 -19.22 -73.67
C GLN A 618 -2.41 -18.83 -74.44
N LEU A 619 -3.15 -17.83 -73.94
CA LEU A 619 -4.31 -17.27 -74.65
C LEU A 619 -3.90 -16.67 -76.00
N GLN A 620 -2.86 -15.83 -76.02
CA GLN A 620 -2.35 -15.24 -77.27
C GLN A 620 -1.91 -16.31 -78.28
N LYS A 621 -1.22 -17.36 -77.81
CA LYS A 621 -0.85 -18.49 -78.67
C LYS A 621 -2.08 -19.17 -79.26
N ALA A 622 -3.12 -19.42 -78.45
CA ALA A 622 -4.36 -20.04 -78.91
C ALA A 622 -5.11 -19.14 -79.91
N GLU A 623 -5.11 -17.82 -79.70
CA GLU A 623 -5.69 -16.85 -80.63
C GLU A 623 -4.97 -16.84 -81.97
N LEU A 624 -3.63 -16.86 -81.98
CA LEU A 624 -2.83 -16.95 -83.21
C LEU A 624 -3.07 -18.28 -83.93
N GLN A 625 -3.18 -19.39 -83.20
CA GLN A 625 -3.52 -20.69 -83.79
C GLN A 625 -4.94 -20.69 -84.38
N LEU A 626 -5.89 -20.03 -83.73
CA LEU A 626 -7.25 -19.85 -84.25
C LEU A 626 -7.24 -19.00 -85.53
N GLN A 627 -6.43 -17.94 -85.57
CA GLN A 627 -6.28 -17.10 -86.76
C GLN A 627 -5.66 -17.89 -87.92
N LEU A 628 -4.59 -18.66 -87.67
CA LEU A 628 -3.99 -19.53 -88.67
C LEU A 628 -5.01 -20.53 -89.21
N ALA A 629 -5.75 -21.22 -88.34
CA ALA A 629 -6.79 -22.17 -88.76
C ALA A 629 -7.92 -21.48 -89.54
N LYS A 630 -8.30 -20.24 -89.20
CA LYS A 630 -9.27 -19.44 -89.96
C LYS A 630 -8.74 -19.06 -91.34
N ASP A 631 -7.45 -18.73 -91.45
CA ASP A 631 -6.85 -18.36 -92.72
C ASP A 631 -6.63 -19.60 -93.60
N GLU A 632 -6.25 -20.74 -93.02
CA GLU A 632 -6.26 -22.04 -93.69
C GLU A 632 -7.67 -22.41 -94.18
N LEU A 633 -8.71 -22.21 -93.36
CA LEU A 633 -10.10 -22.41 -93.77
C LEU A 633 -10.47 -21.52 -94.96
N LYS A 634 -10.15 -20.21 -94.91
CA LYS A 634 -10.38 -19.29 -96.03
C LYS A 634 -9.60 -19.70 -97.28
N HIS A 635 -8.39 -20.23 -97.12
CA HIS A 635 -7.61 -20.76 -98.24
C HIS A 635 -8.28 -22.00 -98.83
N ILE A 636 -8.76 -22.93 -98.01
CA ILE A 636 -9.50 -24.11 -98.44
C ILE A 636 -10.81 -23.73 -99.14
N GLU A 637 -11.56 -22.75 -98.61
CA GLU A 637 -12.80 -22.24 -99.22
C GLU A 637 -12.54 -21.56 -100.59
N LYS A 638 -11.36 -20.97 -100.77
CA LYS A 638 -10.96 -20.28 -102.01
C LYS A 638 -10.30 -21.19 -103.04
N LEU A 639 -10.00 -22.46 -102.71
CA LEU A 639 -9.50 -23.40 -103.70
C LEU A 639 -10.63 -23.74 -104.68
N PRO A 640 -10.52 -23.39 -105.97
CA PRO A 640 -11.54 -23.74 -106.94
C PRO A 640 -11.54 -25.25 -107.11
N ILE A 641 -12.65 -25.89 -106.73
CA ILE A 641 -12.85 -27.32 -106.96
C ILE A 641 -12.94 -27.53 -108.48
N THR A 642 -11.82 -27.88 -109.09
CA THR A 642 -11.76 -28.22 -110.52
C THR A 642 -12.59 -29.47 -110.78
N SER A 643 -13.14 -29.58 -111.98
CA SER A 643 -14.02 -30.69 -112.38
C SER A 643 -13.35 -32.06 -112.26
N GLU A 644 -12.01 -32.11 -112.27
CA GLU A 644 -11.20 -33.30 -112.01
C GLU A 644 -11.19 -33.70 -110.54
N ILE A 645 -11.11 -32.76 -109.60
CA ILE A 645 -11.16 -33.04 -108.15
C ILE A 645 -12.57 -33.51 -107.74
N LYS A 646 -13.63 -32.96 -108.35
CA LYS A 646 -15.01 -33.44 -108.16
C LYS A 646 -15.22 -34.87 -108.70
N ARG A 647 -14.53 -35.24 -109.78
CA ARG A 647 -14.53 -36.60 -110.35
C ARG A 647 -13.68 -37.56 -109.52
N TYR A 648 -12.53 -37.10 -109.02
CA TYR A 648 -11.64 -37.85 -108.14
C TYR A 648 -12.25 -38.09 -106.76
N LEU A 649 -12.96 -37.13 -106.16
CA LEU A 649 -13.68 -37.32 -104.90
C LEU A 649 -14.88 -38.27 -105.05
N LYS A 650 -15.60 -38.23 -106.18
CA LYS A 650 -16.66 -39.22 -106.46
C LYS A 650 -16.08 -40.63 -106.74
N GLY A 651 -14.91 -40.74 -107.38
CA GLY A 651 -14.22 -42.01 -107.61
C GLY A 651 -13.50 -42.57 -106.36
N SER A 652 -12.97 -41.70 -105.51
CA SER A 652 -12.23 -42.06 -104.29
C SER A 652 -13.14 -42.45 -103.12
N LEU A 653 -14.44 -42.13 -103.18
CA LEU A 653 -15.43 -42.65 -102.22
C LEU A 653 -15.75 -44.15 -102.44
N GLN A 654 -15.39 -44.73 -103.58
CA GLN A 654 -15.61 -46.16 -103.86
C GLN A 654 -14.39 -47.03 -103.56
N THR A 655 -13.23 -46.46 -103.24
CA THR A 655 -12.03 -47.21 -102.84
C THR A 655 -11.31 -46.53 -101.68
N SER A 656 -11.62 -46.93 -100.44
CA SER A 656 -10.70 -46.62 -99.33
C SER A 656 -10.81 -47.65 -98.20
N ASN A 657 -9.87 -48.58 -98.21
CA ASN A 657 -9.41 -49.32 -97.03
C ASN A 657 -8.37 -48.52 -96.22
N ARG A 658 -8.20 -47.20 -96.45
CA ARG A 658 -7.12 -46.41 -95.80
C ARG A 658 -7.44 -45.92 -94.38
N THR A 659 -8.67 -46.04 -93.89
CA THR A 659 -9.03 -45.53 -92.54
C THR A 659 -8.59 -46.41 -91.37
N LYS A 660 -8.15 -47.66 -91.61
CA LYS A 660 -7.82 -48.59 -90.50
C LYS A 660 -6.36 -48.52 -90.03
N GLU A 661 -5.43 -48.15 -90.90
CA GLU A 661 -3.99 -48.10 -90.59
C GLU A 661 -3.61 -46.80 -89.86
N ASP A 662 -4.20 -45.67 -90.26
CA ASP A 662 -3.98 -44.38 -89.59
C ASP A 662 -4.58 -44.38 -88.16
N ASP A 663 -5.76 -44.97 -87.98
CA ASP A 663 -6.41 -45.16 -86.68
C ASP A 663 -5.59 -46.07 -85.73
N SER A 664 -4.83 -47.04 -86.26
CA SER A 664 -4.02 -47.92 -85.41
C SER A 664 -2.75 -47.22 -84.93
N TYR A 665 -2.12 -46.42 -85.79
CA TYR A 665 -0.93 -45.64 -85.45
C TYR A 665 -1.24 -44.55 -84.40
N GLU A 666 -2.37 -43.84 -84.53
CA GLU A 666 -2.79 -42.86 -83.53
C GLU A 666 -3.06 -43.49 -82.17
N ARG A 667 -3.70 -44.67 -82.13
CA ARG A 667 -3.96 -45.40 -80.88
C ARG A 667 -2.67 -45.88 -80.21
N GLU A 668 -1.65 -46.27 -80.97
CA GLU A 668 -0.34 -46.63 -80.40
C GLU A 668 0.40 -45.42 -79.81
N LEU A 669 0.36 -44.28 -80.50
CA LEU A 669 0.98 -43.04 -80.01
C LEU A 669 0.34 -42.56 -78.70
N GLN A 670 -0.99 -42.62 -78.61
CA GLN A 670 -1.72 -42.31 -77.38
C GLN A 670 -1.39 -43.27 -76.23
N LYS A 671 -1.27 -44.58 -76.52
CA LYS A 671 -0.86 -45.57 -75.51
C LYS A 671 0.55 -45.29 -74.98
N ARG A 672 1.49 -44.89 -75.83
CA ARG A 672 2.87 -44.57 -75.43
C ARG A 672 2.91 -43.35 -74.50
N ARG A 673 2.19 -42.29 -74.87
CA ARG A 673 2.09 -41.06 -74.07
C ARG A 673 1.43 -41.30 -72.70
N LYS A 674 0.41 -42.17 -72.66
CA LYS A 674 -0.24 -42.57 -71.40
C LYS A 674 0.70 -43.36 -70.49
N ARG A 675 1.58 -44.20 -71.05
CA ARG A 675 2.61 -44.94 -70.27
C ARG A 675 3.66 -44.01 -69.67
N GLU A 676 4.13 -43.03 -70.43
CA GLU A 676 5.10 -42.02 -69.95
C GLU A 676 4.51 -41.18 -68.80
N LEU A 677 3.25 -40.74 -68.93
CA LEU A 677 2.57 -40.02 -67.85
C LEU A 677 2.41 -40.87 -66.59
N MET A 678 2.04 -42.16 -66.75
CA MET A 678 1.91 -43.05 -65.58
C MET A 678 3.26 -43.29 -64.89
N ALA A 679 4.36 -43.39 -65.64
CA ALA A 679 5.71 -43.51 -65.06
C ALA A 679 6.09 -42.28 -64.23
N GLN A 680 5.80 -41.07 -64.73
CA GLN A 680 6.02 -39.83 -63.97
C GLN A 680 5.19 -39.75 -62.69
N VAL A 681 3.93 -40.19 -62.74
CA VAL A 681 3.05 -40.24 -61.56
C VAL A 681 3.59 -41.22 -60.52
N THR A 682 4.09 -42.39 -60.93
CA THR A 682 4.68 -43.36 -60.00
C THR A 682 5.95 -42.83 -59.34
N ASP A 683 6.81 -42.11 -60.09
CA ASP A 683 8.03 -41.50 -59.55
C ASP A 683 7.73 -40.42 -58.51
N LEU A 684 6.75 -39.54 -58.80
CA LEU A 684 6.31 -38.50 -57.87
C LEU A 684 5.67 -39.08 -56.61
N GLN A 685 4.92 -40.18 -56.73
CA GLN A 685 4.39 -40.89 -55.56
C GLN A 685 5.50 -41.52 -54.72
N GLY A 686 6.57 -42.02 -55.35
CA GLY A 686 7.76 -42.52 -54.67
C GLY A 686 8.51 -41.42 -53.92
N GLN A 687 8.66 -40.22 -54.50
CA GLN A 687 9.26 -39.06 -53.82
C GLN A 687 8.44 -38.61 -52.61
N LYS A 688 7.10 -38.55 -52.74
CA LYS A 688 6.20 -38.20 -51.62
C LYS A 688 6.30 -39.19 -50.45
N ARG A 689 6.49 -40.48 -50.73
CA ARG A 689 6.69 -41.51 -49.69
C ARG A 689 8.02 -41.33 -48.97
N ARG A 690 9.10 -41.00 -49.69
CA ARG A 690 10.43 -40.73 -49.10
C ARG A 690 10.40 -39.54 -48.14
N LEU A 691 9.83 -38.41 -48.57
CA LEU A 691 9.72 -37.21 -47.73
C LEU A 691 8.88 -37.44 -46.46
N ARG A 692 7.83 -38.29 -46.54
CA ARG A 692 7.04 -38.66 -45.36
C ARG A 692 7.83 -39.50 -44.36
N ALA A 693 8.66 -40.43 -44.84
CA ALA A 693 9.50 -41.24 -43.96
C ALA A 693 10.57 -40.39 -43.26
N GLU A 694 11.16 -39.43 -43.97
CA GLU A 694 12.15 -38.50 -43.41
C GLU A 694 11.54 -37.58 -42.34
N ASN A 695 10.34 -37.05 -42.56
CA ASN A 695 9.62 -36.26 -41.56
C ASN A 695 9.30 -37.07 -40.29
N LEU A 696 8.90 -38.33 -40.44
CA LEU A 696 8.62 -39.21 -39.30
C LEU A 696 9.88 -39.47 -38.45
N GLU A 697 11.04 -39.60 -39.08
CA GLU A 697 12.31 -39.78 -38.38
C GLU A 697 12.75 -38.49 -37.65
N LEU A 698 12.54 -37.31 -38.25
CA LEU A 698 12.78 -36.04 -37.58
C LEU A 698 11.87 -35.86 -36.35
N GLU A 699 10.59 -36.23 -36.45
CA GLU A 699 9.66 -36.21 -35.31
C GLU A 699 10.16 -37.12 -34.18
N ARG A 700 10.66 -38.32 -34.51
CA ARG A 700 11.24 -39.25 -33.54
C ARG A 700 12.47 -38.64 -32.85
N GLN A 701 13.35 -37.99 -33.59
CA GLN A 701 14.55 -37.34 -33.04
C GLN A 701 14.20 -36.18 -32.11
N ILE A 702 13.19 -35.38 -32.44
CA ILE A 702 12.70 -34.30 -31.59
C ILE A 702 12.15 -34.85 -30.26
N GLU A 703 11.40 -35.94 -30.31
CA GLU A 703 10.83 -36.55 -29.11
C GLU A 703 11.91 -37.15 -28.19
N GLN A 704 12.94 -37.77 -28.78
CA GLN A 704 14.11 -38.24 -28.02
C GLN A 704 14.87 -37.08 -27.36
N ALA A 705 15.05 -35.96 -28.04
CA ALA A 705 15.69 -34.77 -27.48
C ALA A 705 14.88 -34.19 -26.29
N ARG A 706 13.54 -34.19 -26.38
CA ARG A 706 12.66 -33.77 -25.28
C ARG A 706 12.81 -34.65 -24.04
N GLN A 707 12.84 -35.97 -24.23
CA GLN A 707 13.01 -36.90 -23.12
C GLN A 707 14.38 -36.77 -22.44
N LEU A 708 15.46 -36.53 -23.20
CA LEU A 708 16.79 -36.29 -22.64
C LEU A 708 16.85 -34.99 -21.81
N VAL A 709 16.20 -33.92 -22.27
CA VAL A 709 16.08 -32.66 -21.50
C VAL A 709 15.28 -32.86 -20.22
N GLN A 710 14.27 -33.73 -20.24
CA GLN A 710 13.44 -34.02 -19.07
C GLN A 710 14.14 -34.90 -18.02
N GLN A 711 15.12 -35.72 -18.45
CA GLN A 711 15.90 -36.59 -17.57
C GLN A 711 17.14 -35.89 -16.97
N GLN A 712 17.63 -34.80 -17.57
CA GLN A 712 18.66 -33.97 -16.96
C GLN A 712 18.05 -33.10 -15.86
N LYS A 713 18.18 -33.51 -14.59
CA LYS A 713 17.98 -32.64 -13.42
C LYS A 713 19.16 -31.65 -13.34
N PRO A 714 18.97 -30.32 -13.49
CA PRO A 714 20.04 -29.38 -13.20
C PRO A 714 20.13 -29.13 -11.69
N GLU A 715 21.34 -29.29 -11.16
CA GLU A 715 21.69 -29.08 -9.76
C GLU A 715 21.59 -27.60 -9.35
N GLN A 716 20.86 -27.39 -8.25
CA GLN A 716 21.12 -26.45 -7.15
C GLN A 716 21.06 -24.92 -7.35
N THR A 717 20.75 -24.35 -8.51
CA THR A 717 20.55 -22.86 -8.61
C THR A 717 19.18 -22.40 -9.07
N THR A 718 18.28 -23.30 -9.44
CA THR A 718 16.95 -22.98 -10.02
C THR A 718 15.78 -23.21 -9.07
N ASN A 719 16.00 -23.48 -7.78
CA ASN A 719 14.91 -23.86 -6.88
C ASN A 719 13.94 -22.71 -6.55
N HIS A 720 14.39 -21.45 -6.47
CA HIS A 720 13.53 -20.34 -6.06
C HIS A 720 12.54 -19.89 -7.16
N LEU A 721 12.98 -19.87 -8.43
CA LEU A 721 12.13 -19.52 -9.58
C LEU A 721 11.21 -20.67 -10.00
N LEU A 722 11.62 -21.93 -9.80
CA LEU A 722 10.75 -23.08 -10.05
C LEU A 722 9.71 -23.24 -8.95
N LEU A 723 10.04 -22.98 -7.67
CA LEU A 723 9.03 -22.95 -6.60
C LEU A 723 7.98 -21.86 -6.83
N SER A 724 8.36 -20.67 -7.30
CA SER A 724 7.38 -19.64 -7.68
C SER A 724 6.59 -20.06 -8.92
N SER A 725 7.21 -20.61 -9.97
CA SER A 725 6.50 -21.07 -11.16
C SER A 725 5.57 -22.26 -10.90
N THR A 726 5.97 -23.20 -10.04
CA THR A 726 5.13 -24.37 -9.67
C THR A 726 4.01 -23.97 -8.72
N ARG A 727 4.24 -22.99 -7.83
CA ARG A 727 3.19 -22.39 -7.01
C ARG A 727 2.18 -21.63 -7.88
N LEU A 728 2.66 -20.81 -8.82
CA LEU A 728 1.82 -20.08 -9.79
C LEU A 728 1.04 -21.06 -10.69
N ALA A 729 1.65 -22.17 -11.12
CA ALA A 729 0.95 -23.22 -11.86
C ALA A 729 -0.13 -23.90 -11.01
N SER A 730 0.14 -24.16 -9.73
CA SER A 730 -0.83 -24.73 -8.79
C SER A 730 -2.00 -23.77 -8.52
N GLU A 731 -1.71 -22.49 -8.33
CA GLU A 731 -2.71 -21.43 -8.13
C GLU A 731 -3.56 -21.24 -9.40
N ARG A 732 -2.95 -21.24 -10.58
CA ARG A 732 -3.65 -21.24 -11.86
C ARG A 732 -4.56 -22.46 -12.02
N SER A 733 -4.10 -23.67 -11.69
CA SER A 733 -4.95 -24.87 -11.75
C SER A 733 -6.09 -24.88 -10.72
N LYS A 734 -5.96 -24.16 -9.60
CA LYS A 734 -7.05 -23.95 -8.63
C LYS A 734 -8.08 -22.95 -9.19
N LEU A 735 -7.61 -21.87 -9.82
CA LEU A 735 -8.48 -20.89 -10.48
C LEU A 735 -9.22 -21.50 -11.67
N GLU A 736 -8.57 -22.32 -12.50
CA GLU A 736 -9.20 -23.05 -13.60
C GLU A 736 -10.22 -24.09 -13.12
N ARG A 737 -10.08 -24.62 -11.90
CA ARG A 737 -11.12 -25.46 -11.29
C ARG A 737 -12.32 -24.64 -10.85
N LYS A 738 -12.09 -23.53 -10.14
CA LYS A 738 -13.17 -22.61 -9.74
C LYS A 738 -13.92 -22.04 -10.95
N PHE A 739 -13.21 -21.72 -12.02
CA PHE A 739 -13.81 -21.23 -13.26
C PHE A 739 -14.71 -22.30 -13.89
N ARG A 740 -14.25 -23.55 -13.96
CA ARG A 740 -15.09 -24.68 -14.43
C ARG A 740 -16.30 -24.94 -13.54
N GLU A 741 -16.16 -24.82 -12.23
CA GLU A 741 -17.27 -24.92 -11.28
C GLU A 741 -18.30 -23.80 -11.50
N GLN A 742 -17.83 -22.56 -11.75
CA GLN A 742 -18.69 -21.43 -12.07
C GLN A 742 -19.37 -21.57 -13.45
N GLU A 743 -18.67 -22.11 -14.45
CA GLU A 743 -19.27 -22.43 -15.75
C GLU A 743 -20.38 -23.48 -15.62
N GLN A 744 -20.16 -24.54 -14.83
CA GLN A 744 -21.19 -25.54 -14.53
C GLN A 744 -22.39 -24.92 -13.80
N GLN A 745 -22.16 -24.05 -12.81
CA GLN A 745 -23.23 -23.35 -12.12
C GLN A 745 -24.03 -22.43 -13.06
N LEU A 746 -23.36 -21.72 -13.98
CA LEU A 746 -24.02 -20.89 -14.98
C LEU A 746 -24.82 -21.74 -15.96
N GLU A 747 -24.33 -22.91 -16.34
CA GLU A 747 -25.04 -23.83 -17.22
C GLU A 747 -26.27 -24.42 -16.53
N GLU A 748 -26.17 -24.83 -15.26
CA GLU A 748 -27.32 -25.22 -14.45
C GLU A 748 -28.35 -24.10 -14.28
N LEU A 749 -27.90 -22.86 -14.07
CA LEU A 749 -28.78 -21.70 -13.95
C LEU A 749 -29.45 -21.38 -15.30
N ARG A 750 -28.73 -21.53 -16.42
CA ARG A 750 -29.29 -21.41 -17.77
C ARG A 750 -30.32 -22.51 -18.04
N GLU A 751 -30.06 -23.75 -17.67
CA GLU A 751 -31.03 -24.83 -17.78
C GLU A 751 -32.26 -24.60 -16.90
N LYS A 752 -32.08 -24.11 -15.67
CA LYS A 752 -33.20 -23.74 -14.78
C LYS A 752 -34.00 -22.61 -15.39
N LEU A 753 -33.34 -21.63 -15.98
CA LEU A 753 -33.97 -20.50 -16.64
C LEU A 753 -34.70 -20.93 -17.92
N GLU A 754 -34.14 -21.83 -18.72
CA GLU A 754 -34.81 -22.46 -19.86
C GLU A 754 -36.03 -23.29 -19.40
N LYS A 755 -35.91 -24.12 -18.36
CA LYS A 755 -37.04 -24.86 -17.77
C LYS A 755 -38.13 -23.93 -17.25
N MET A 756 -37.75 -22.80 -16.64
CA MET A 756 -38.68 -21.76 -16.19
C MET A 756 -39.33 -21.06 -17.38
N LYS A 757 -38.59 -20.70 -18.43
CA LYS A 757 -39.14 -20.14 -19.67
C LYS A 757 -40.12 -21.11 -20.34
N MET A 758 -39.79 -22.40 -20.42
CA MET A 758 -40.67 -23.44 -20.95
C MET A 758 -41.94 -23.62 -20.10
N ARG A 759 -41.86 -23.37 -18.78
CA ARG A 759 -43.03 -23.37 -17.88
C ARG A 759 -43.87 -22.11 -17.99
N THR A 760 -43.25 -20.94 -18.10
CA THR A 760 -43.95 -19.63 -18.10
C THR A 760 -44.48 -19.27 -19.48
N PHE A 761 -43.84 -19.73 -20.56
CA PHE A 761 -44.24 -19.47 -21.94
C PHE A 761 -44.14 -20.72 -22.84
N PRO A 762 -44.97 -21.76 -22.62
CA PRO A 762 -44.97 -22.98 -23.44
C PRO A 762 -45.26 -22.71 -24.94
N THR A 763 -45.98 -21.63 -25.23
CA THR A 763 -46.45 -21.25 -26.58
C THR A 763 -45.42 -20.55 -27.45
N LEU A 764 -44.28 -20.09 -26.90
CA LEU A 764 -43.23 -19.44 -27.71
C LEU A 764 -42.33 -20.42 -28.45
N PHE A 765 -42.28 -21.70 -28.04
CA PHE A 765 -41.44 -22.73 -28.66
C PHE A 765 -42.20 -23.63 -29.66
N SER A 766 -43.52 -23.48 -29.80
CA SER A 766 -44.31 -24.18 -30.82
C SER A 766 -44.29 -23.50 -32.19
N VAL A 767 -43.53 -22.42 -32.36
CA VAL A 767 -43.35 -21.74 -33.64
C VAL A 767 -41.86 -21.68 -33.96
N SER A 768 -41.32 -22.80 -34.43
CA SER A 768 -40.05 -22.84 -35.16
C SER A 768 -40.37 -22.84 -36.65
N TYR A 769 -39.98 -21.76 -37.33
CA TYR A 769 -39.66 -21.76 -38.77
C TYR A 769 -38.21 -22.19 -38.94
#